data_AF-A0A1I1TI37-F1
#
_entry.id   AF-A0A1I1TI37-F1
#
_cell.length_a   1.000
_cell.length_b   1.000
_cell.length_c   1.000
_cell.angle_alpha   90.00
_cell.angle_beta   90.00
_cell.angle_gamma   90.00
#
_symmetry.space_group_name_H-M   'P 1'
#
loop_
_entity.id
_entity.type
_entity.pdbx_description
1 polymer ?
#
loop_
_entity_poly.entity_id
_entity_poly.type
_entity_poly.pdbx_seq_one_letter_code
_entity_poly.pdbx_strand_id
1 'polypeptide(L)'
;MSDVPEVNPAPAKASEPHPLDALTGGAFSAATSGERASRIRDWLASQPSPEQLQEVFKELSGRDKGAARAVRERLDEIRRAKGQEAIAAEWAEKATALLEGSRLHIADALAWQRDAAKAGAPLSREPLASLKTRLAERMKIIEDLQHRVQVQREAAVLLAQRIEVLSTKPWRDAQAALDALRVDVDRWQQQADELSGDAAWPSVEARFPPQLDASRTQLLVVWNAFQPAIAQAAAAAENPAAPLPPVPVWAEELRMARGEAPVSESAASEAAAPKPARTAKPDPVAREKAEQAVRAALVKLQEETAQGHGKASAGAAAALRAVLKPHGRHIDASLEHEVHTALVAAGELQGWQRWSADQVREDLVARAEGLLQRPEGQALGGRKIQESLRQLREQWKQTDQGGQANHALWKKFDEACNAAHKVVEAWLEKVRADAAEHKAQRLALIEELQAWTAAQSTGGKPDWKQINRALHQFSDRWREGGHVNEKVFAELQPQWKQAFSAASAPFEAAQKESLSRRHAMIEEATVLGSAPTLRIDAVKHLQQRWQAEAQSVPLDRKHEQKLWDAFRKPIDEAFNRKTADREKAAGEMSAHDRAVLDASKAVEQANASGDAQQIRAALAALEAAVRGQRAAEKRAPDQSTPVSQEALPEKTADDDAQAAAPADAAEAVASAPKPQARPVVAVRGDDRPGARRDVPAPASTRGGRPGERDRRDARGSRDGTDRAGRFGERPVEQRGPRLGDAAFRAQRDALDHAQAALRKLAAQAHGEALTHLLAAWETRDAAQLPPAQELGGQVSSSVRSTWAQAVSSSPAGDASEALLRLEMAAEVPTPADQLPARRALQLQLLTRRNDPQPAQTWTQDAARVLASPSDAVSARRFQQALKALLKK
;
A
#
# COMPACT_ATOMS: atom_id res chain seq x y z
N MET A 1 -22.59 -14.89 -47.40
CA MET A 1 -22.88 -15.81 -46.27
C MET A 1 -21.57 -16.14 -45.58
N SER A 2 -21.50 -15.89 -44.28
CA SER A 2 -20.45 -16.37 -43.39
C SER A 2 -20.88 -16.02 -41.97
N ASP A 3 -21.92 -16.73 -41.50
CA ASP A 3 -22.39 -16.62 -40.12
C ASP A 3 -21.30 -17.07 -39.15
N VAL A 4 -21.01 -16.23 -38.15
CA VAL A 4 -20.24 -16.63 -36.97
C VAL A 4 -21.24 -16.65 -35.81
N PRO A 5 -21.44 -17.79 -35.12
CA PRO A 5 -22.42 -17.86 -34.06
C PRO A 5 -21.93 -17.10 -32.81
N GLU A 6 -22.72 -16.13 -32.33
CA GLU A 6 -22.51 -15.54 -31.03
C GLU A 6 -22.69 -16.59 -29.93
N VAL A 7 -21.60 -16.89 -29.22
CA VAL A 7 -21.63 -17.74 -28.02
C VAL A 7 -22.20 -16.92 -26.87
N ASN A 8 -23.50 -17.06 -26.64
CA ASN A 8 -24.21 -16.40 -25.54
C ASN A 8 -23.84 -17.09 -24.20
N PRO A 9 -23.15 -16.42 -23.26
CA PRO A 9 -22.78 -17.02 -21.98
C PRO A 9 -24.00 -17.14 -21.06
N ALA A 10 -24.18 -18.32 -20.45
CA ALA A 10 -25.29 -18.57 -19.53
C ALA A 10 -25.28 -17.59 -18.34
N PRO A 11 -26.45 -17.16 -17.84
CA PRO A 11 -26.53 -16.22 -16.73
C PRO A 11 -25.90 -16.81 -15.47
N ALA A 12 -24.93 -16.09 -14.90
CA ALA A 12 -24.36 -16.46 -13.61
C ALA A 12 -25.45 -16.48 -12.53
N LYS A 13 -25.39 -17.47 -11.64
CA LYS A 13 -26.30 -17.57 -10.49
C LYS A 13 -26.26 -16.25 -9.71
N ALA A 14 -27.43 -15.64 -9.48
CA ALA A 14 -27.54 -14.42 -8.69
C ALA A 14 -26.89 -14.64 -7.31
N SER A 15 -25.91 -13.81 -6.96
CA SER A 15 -25.40 -13.75 -5.60
C SER A 15 -26.51 -13.28 -4.67
N GLU A 16 -26.58 -13.83 -3.46
CA GLU A 16 -27.49 -13.34 -2.43
C GLU A 16 -27.30 -11.82 -2.24
N PRO A 17 -28.41 -11.05 -2.11
CA PRO A 17 -28.32 -9.60 -2.00
C PRO A 17 -27.57 -9.21 -0.74
N HIS A 18 -26.52 -8.41 -0.90
CA HIS A 18 -25.75 -7.87 0.21
C HIS A 18 -26.62 -6.89 1.01
N PRO A 19 -26.53 -6.81 2.35
CA PRO A 19 -27.36 -5.88 3.13
C PRO A 19 -27.23 -4.41 2.68
N LEU A 20 -26.04 -4.01 2.18
CA LEU A 20 -25.81 -2.66 1.65
C LEU A 20 -26.30 -2.44 0.20
N ASP A 21 -26.82 -3.47 -0.49
CA ASP A 21 -27.39 -3.31 -1.84
C ASP A 21 -28.67 -2.47 -1.84
N ALA A 22 -29.46 -2.54 -0.76
CA ALA A 22 -30.65 -1.71 -0.59
C ALA A 22 -30.33 -0.21 -0.53
N LEU A 23 -29.15 0.15 -0.01
CA LEU A 23 -28.66 1.52 0.02
C LEU A 23 -27.99 1.92 -1.30
N THR A 24 -27.16 1.03 -1.86
CA THR A 24 -26.27 1.32 -3.01
C THR A 24 -26.86 0.95 -4.38
N GLY A 25 -28.16 0.65 -4.47
CA GLY A 25 -28.83 0.31 -5.74
C GLY A 25 -28.34 -1.01 -6.37
N GLY A 26 -27.86 -1.96 -5.57
CA GLY A 26 -27.31 -3.23 -6.04
C GLY A 26 -25.81 -3.23 -6.35
N ALA A 27 -25.03 -2.30 -5.80
CA ALA A 27 -23.60 -2.16 -6.15
C ALA A 27 -22.68 -3.28 -5.63
N PHE A 28 -23.11 -4.12 -4.69
CA PHE A 28 -22.37 -5.30 -4.24
C PHE A 28 -22.80 -6.55 -5.03
N SER A 29 -24.08 -6.66 -5.38
CA SER A 29 -24.64 -7.75 -6.21
C SER A 29 -24.39 -7.62 -7.71
N ALA A 30 -23.89 -6.48 -8.20
CA ALA A 30 -23.69 -6.32 -9.64
C ALA A 30 -22.60 -7.25 -10.20
N ALA A 31 -22.89 -7.83 -11.37
CA ALA A 31 -22.07 -8.85 -12.02
C ALA A 31 -20.71 -8.30 -12.49
N THR A 32 -20.68 -7.07 -13.03
CA THR A 32 -19.46 -6.48 -13.60
C THR A 32 -18.93 -5.29 -12.78
N SER A 33 -17.61 -5.04 -12.82
CA SER A 33 -16.99 -3.91 -12.11
C SER A 33 -17.46 -2.54 -12.64
N GLY A 34 -17.74 -2.43 -13.94
CA GLY A 34 -18.29 -1.21 -14.54
C GLY A 34 -19.70 -0.87 -14.03
N GLU A 35 -20.57 -1.88 -13.92
CA GLU A 35 -21.87 -1.75 -13.27
C GLU A 35 -21.81 -1.41 -11.78
N ARG A 36 -20.84 -1.96 -11.04
CA ARG A 36 -20.62 -1.56 -9.64
C ARG A 36 -20.24 -0.08 -9.57
N ALA A 37 -19.34 0.35 -10.44
CA ALA A 37 -18.88 1.72 -10.48
C ALA A 37 -19.98 2.71 -10.93
N SER A 38 -20.93 2.32 -11.80
CA SER A 38 -22.09 3.17 -12.12
C SER A 38 -23.03 3.29 -10.93
N ARG A 39 -23.49 2.17 -10.36
CA ARG A 39 -24.39 2.16 -9.19
C ARG A 39 -23.82 2.94 -8.00
N ILE A 40 -22.51 2.83 -7.75
CA ILE A 40 -21.83 3.65 -6.74
C ILE A 40 -21.85 5.14 -7.10
N ARG A 41 -21.65 5.55 -8.37
CA ARG A 41 -21.76 6.98 -8.74
C ARG A 41 -23.18 7.50 -8.58
N ASP A 42 -24.18 6.72 -8.97
CA ASP A 42 -25.60 7.08 -8.85
C ASP A 42 -26.00 7.22 -7.37
N TRP A 43 -25.51 6.33 -6.51
CA TRP A 43 -25.66 6.42 -5.06
C TRP A 43 -24.91 7.63 -4.46
N LEU A 44 -23.66 7.89 -4.86
CA LEU A 44 -22.90 9.06 -4.38
C LEU A 44 -23.59 10.38 -4.76
N ALA A 45 -24.35 10.43 -5.86
CA ALA A 45 -25.15 11.58 -6.27
C ALA A 45 -26.33 11.86 -5.32
N SER A 46 -26.83 10.86 -4.57
CA SER A 46 -27.87 11.05 -3.53
C SER A 46 -27.32 11.63 -2.22
N GLN A 47 -26.05 12.01 -2.17
CA GLN A 47 -25.36 12.60 -1.01
C GLN A 47 -25.50 11.77 0.30
N PRO A 48 -25.07 10.49 0.30
CA PRO A 48 -25.17 9.62 1.47
C PRO A 48 -24.36 10.14 2.68
N SER A 49 -24.74 9.68 3.88
CA SER A 49 -24.14 10.16 5.12
C SER A 49 -22.66 9.75 5.25
N PRO A 50 -21.85 10.45 6.07
CA PRO A 50 -20.45 10.09 6.30
C PRO A 50 -20.26 8.69 6.89
N GLU A 51 -21.26 8.20 7.63
CA GLU A 51 -21.27 6.87 8.25
C GLU A 51 -21.55 5.81 7.18
N GLN A 52 -22.60 6.00 6.37
CA GLN A 52 -22.93 5.12 5.23
C GLN A 52 -21.77 5.02 4.23
N LEU A 53 -21.07 6.14 3.96
CA LEU A 53 -19.87 6.17 3.13
C LEU A 53 -18.72 5.34 3.72
N GLN A 54 -18.54 5.34 5.04
CA GLN A 54 -17.51 4.55 5.71
C GLN A 54 -17.84 3.05 5.69
N GLU A 55 -19.10 2.68 5.96
CA GLU A 55 -19.58 1.30 5.89
C GLU A 55 -19.44 0.72 4.49
N VAL A 56 -19.95 1.43 3.47
CA VAL A 56 -19.82 1.02 2.07
C VAL A 56 -18.35 0.98 1.64
N PHE A 57 -17.51 1.94 2.02
CA PHE A 57 -16.09 1.89 1.68
C PHE A 57 -15.38 0.67 2.31
N LYS A 58 -15.66 0.37 3.59
CA LYS A 58 -15.06 -0.76 4.30
C LYS A 58 -15.32 -2.07 3.56
N GLU A 59 -16.58 -2.39 3.28
CA GLU A 59 -16.96 -3.64 2.63
C GLU A 59 -16.56 -3.66 1.13
N LEU A 60 -16.64 -2.53 0.42
CA LEU A 60 -16.31 -2.45 -1.00
C LEU A 60 -14.80 -2.49 -1.26
N SER A 61 -13.97 -1.98 -0.34
CA SER A 61 -12.50 -1.89 -0.51
C SER A 61 -11.81 -3.24 -0.71
N GLY A 62 -12.35 -4.32 -0.12
CA GLY A 62 -11.87 -5.69 -0.31
C GLY A 62 -12.38 -6.36 -1.59
N ARG A 63 -13.55 -5.92 -2.10
CA ARG A 63 -14.26 -6.56 -3.23
C ARG A 63 -13.94 -5.90 -4.59
N ASP A 64 -13.87 -4.56 -4.63
CA ASP A 64 -13.61 -3.81 -5.87
C ASP A 64 -12.90 -2.47 -5.57
N LYS A 65 -11.57 -2.46 -5.74
CA LYS A 65 -10.74 -1.27 -5.51
C LYS A 65 -11.06 -0.11 -6.45
N GLY A 66 -11.64 -0.39 -7.63
CA GLY A 66 -12.03 0.64 -8.60
C GLY A 66 -13.28 1.39 -8.14
N ALA A 67 -14.33 0.65 -7.76
CA ALA A 67 -15.55 1.24 -7.23
C ALA A 67 -15.32 1.89 -5.84
N ALA A 68 -14.54 1.27 -4.96
CA ALA A 68 -14.20 1.82 -3.64
C ALA A 68 -13.41 3.14 -3.72
N ARG A 69 -12.68 3.39 -4.81
CA ARG A 69 -11.93 4.63 -5.02
C ARG A 69 -12.85 5.86 -5.04
N ALA A 70 -14.00 5.78 -5.69
CA ALA A 70 -14.96 6.90 -5.76
C ALA A 70 -15.55 7.23 -4.36
N VAL A 71 -15.87 6.20 -3.57
CA VAL A 71 -16.36 6.37 -2.19
C VAL A 71 -15.28 7.01 -1.30
N ARG A 72 -14.01 6.60 -1.46
CA ARG A 72 -12.88 7.20 -0.76
C ARG A 72 -12.65 8.66 -1.16
N GLU A 73 -12.68 8.96 -2.46
CA GLU A 73 -12.54 10.33 -2.96
C GLU A 73 -13.62 11.24 -2.39
N ARG A 74 -14.87 10.75 -2.26
CA ARG A 74 -15.96 11.45 -1.57
C ARG A 74 -15.73 11.63 -0.06
N LEU A 75 -15.23 10.62 0.64
CA LEU A 75 -14.88 10.73 2.06
C LEU A 75 -13.76 11.75 2.30
N ASP A 76 -12.75 11.78 1.43
CA ASP A 76 -11.64 12.74 1.51
C ASP A 76 -12.09 14.15 1.11
N GLU A 77 -13.05 14.31 0.19
CA GLU A 77 -13.74 15.58 -0.07
C GLU A 77 -14.47 16.10 1.17
N ILE A 78 -15.28 15.27 1.82
CA ILE A 78 -16.00 15.65 3.05
C ILE A 78 -15.02 16.03 4.16
N ARG A 79 -13.90 15.30 4.32
CA ARG A 79 -12.86 15.66 5.29
C ARG A 79 -12.20 17.00 4.96
N ARG A 80 -11.90 17.26 3.68
CA ARG A 80 -11.35 18.55 3.21
C ARG A 80 -12.34 19.71 3.41
N ALA A 81 -13.63 19.50 3.12
CA ALA A 81 -14.69 20.49 3.35
C ALA A 81 -14.81 20.85 4.83
N LYS A 82 -14.90 19.86 5.73
CA LYS A 82 -14.93 20.09 7.19
C LYS A 82 -13.67 20.82 7.70
N GLY A 83 -12.50 20.53 7.14
CA GLY A 83 -11.27 21.27 7.43
C GLY A 83 -11.35 22.74 7.00
N GLN A 84 -11.88 23.02 5.82
CA GLN A 84 -12.13 24.38 5.33
C GLN A 84 -13.19 25.12 6.15
N GLU A 85 -14.23 24.43 6.63
CA GLU A 85 -15.27 24.98 7.51
C GLU A 85 -14.70 25.36 8.88
N ALA A 86 -13.86 24.52 9.48
CA ALA A 86 -13.18 24.84 10.74
C ALA A 86 -12.27 26.07 10.60
N ILE A 87 -11.44 26.11 9.55
CA ILE A 87 -10.62 27.28 9.22
C ILE A 87 -11.51 28.51 8.98
N ALA A 88 -12.64 28.36 8.29
CA ALA A 88 -13.56 29.46 8.04
C ALA A 88 -14.19 30.01 9.34
N ALA A 89 -14.54 29.14 10.29
CA ALA A 89 -15.05 29.55 11.60
C ALA A 89 -13.99 30.35 12.39
N GLU A 90 -12.76 29.83 12.51
CA GLU A 90 -11.65 30.53 13.19
C GLU A 90 -11.36 31.92 12.60
N TRP A 91 -11.40 32.06 11.27
CA TRP A 91 -11.18 33.34 10.61
C TRP A 91 -12.41 34.25 10.66
N ALA A 92 -13.62 33.71 10.76
CA ALA A 92 -14.85 34.47 10.97
C ALA A 92 -14.90 35.08 12.38
N GLU A 93 -14.52 34.34 13.41
CA GLU A 93 -14.37 34.86 14.78
C GLU A 93 -13.36 36.02 14.83
N LYS A 94 -12.18 35.85 14.21
CA LYS A 94 -11.17 36.92 14.10
C LYS A 94 -11.69 38.17 13.37
N ALA A 95 -12.46 38.00 12.29
CA ALA A 95 -13.06 39.12 11.57
C ALA A 95 -14.11 39.86 12.41
N THR A 96 -14.91 39.10 13.15
CA THR A 96 -15.98 39.61 14.01
C THR A 96 -15.37 40.41 15.17
N ALA A 97 -14.33 39.89 15.82
CA ALA A 97 -13.57 40.61 16.84
C ALA A 97 -12.96 41.94 16.34
N LEU A 98 -12.48 41.98 15.08
CA LEU A 98 -12.00 43.23 14.46
C LEU A 98 -13.14 44.23 14.19
N LEU A 99 -14.33 43.76 13.81
CA LEU A 99 -15.50 44.61 13.53
C LEU A 99 -16.20 45.15 14.79
N GLU A 100 -16.19 44.36 15.86
CA GLU A 100 -16.75 44.69 17.19
C GLU A 100 -15.78 45.51 18.06
N GLY A 101 -14.49 45.53 17.71
CA GLY A 101 -13.48 46.34 18.37
C GLY A 101 -13.80 47.84 18.32
N SER A 102 -13.54 48.55 19.43
CA SER A 102 -13.74 50.00 19.54
C SER A 102 -12.79 50.84 18.68
N ARG A 103 -11.72 50.23 18.17
CA ARG A 103 -10.79 50.78 17.19
C ARG A 103 -10.42 49.71 16.16
N LEU A 104 -10.53 50.03 14.88
CA LEU A 104 -10.10 49.18 13.78
C LEU A 104 -8.89 49.82 13.09
N HIS A 105 -7.74 49.14 13.11
CA HIS A 105 -6.59 49.56 12.31
C HIS A 105 -6.71 48.99 10.89
N ILE A 106 -6.58 49.85 9.88
CA ILE A 106 -6.64 49.48 8.44
C ILE A 106 -5.63 48.37 8.11
N ALA A 107 -4.43 48.44 8.71
CA ALA A 107 -3.38 47.44 8.54
C ALA A 107 -3.80 46.04 9.03
N ASP A 108 -4.55 45.94 10.13
CA ASP A 108 -5.00 44.65 10.69
C ASP A 108 -6.13 44.04 9.86
N ALA A 109 -7.03 44.87 9.32
CA ALA A 109 -8.07 44.42 8.39
C ALA A 109 -7.48 43.91 7.06
N LEU A 110 -6.43 44.57 6.54
CA LEU A 110 -5.67 44.09 5.38
C LEU A 110 -4.87 42.81 5.69
N ALA A 111 -4.25 42.74 6.87
CA ALA A 111 -3.54 41.55 7.32
C ALA A 111 -4.49 40.34 7.45
N TRP A 112 -5.69 40.53 8.02
CA TRP A 112 -6.72 39.50 8.10
C TRP A 112 -7.05 38.92 6.71
N GLN A 113 -7.29 39.75 5.69
CA GLN A 113 -7.59 39.25 4.34
C GLN A 113 -6.44 38.41 3.75
N ARG A 114 -5.20 38.89 3.87
CA ARG A 114 -4.00 38.21 3.36
C ARG A 114 -3.74 36.89 4.11
N ASP A 115 -3.84 36.92 5.44
CA ASP A 115 -3.43 35.81 6.28
C ASP A 115 -4.50 34.72 6.34
N ALA A 116 -5.79 35.08 6.21
CA ALA A 116 -6.88 34.13 5.94
C ALA A 116 -6.70 33.43 4.57
N ALA A 117 -6.37 34.18 3.51
CA ALA A 117 -6.07 33.60 2.20
C ALA A 117 -4.87 32.64 2.26
N LYS A 118 -3.80 33.03 2.97
CA LYS A 118 -2.61 32.20 3.19
C LYS A 118 -2.89 30.94 4.02
N ALA A 119 -3.84 30.99 4.94
CA ALA A 119 -4.33 29.84 5.70
C ALA A 119 -5.27 28.92 4.91
N GLY A 120 -5.62 29.26 3.65
CA GLY A 120 -6.54 28.48 2.82
C GLY A 120 -8.02 28.69 3.19
N ALA A 121 -8.36 29.76 3.90
CA ALA A 121 -9.73 30.08 4.25
C ALA A 121 -10.55 30.44 2.99
N PRO A 122 -11.77 29.91 2.80
CA PRO A 122 -12.58 30.15 1.61
C PRO A 122 -13.28 31.53 1.68
N LEU A 123 -12.52 32.61 1.46
CA LEU A 123 -12.97 34.01 1.52
C LEU A 123 -14.14 34.37 0.58
N SER A 124 -14.49 33.51 -0.38
CA SER A 124 -15.64 33.66 -1.29
C SER A 124 -16.90 32.92 -0.83
N ARG A 125 -16.85 32.19 0.30
CA ARG A 125 -18.00 31.52 0.92
C ARG A 125 -18.45 32.26 2.16
N GLU A 126 -19.72 32.14 2.51
CA GLU A 126 -20.21 32.62 3.81
C GLU A 126 -19.68 31.75 4.96
N PRO A 127 -19.46 32.32 6.16
CA PRO A 127 -19.70 33.72 6.55
C PRO A 127 -18.58 34.71 6.13
N LEU A 128 -17.47 34.23 5.56
CA LEU A 128 -16.28 35.04 5.30
C LEU A 128 -16.49 36.12 4.22
N ALA A 129 -17.31 35.85 3.21
CA ALA A 129 -17.60 36.81 2.14
C ALA A 129 -18.33 38.07 2.66
N SER A 130 -19.38 37.92 3.47
CA SER A 130 -20.05 39.05 4.11
C SER A 130 -19.17 39.76 5.15
N LEU A 131 -18.29 39.05 5.86
CA LEU A 131 -17.33 39.65 6.81
C LEU A 131 -16.26 40.48 6.09
N LYS A 132 -15.70 39.97 4.98
CA LYS A 132 -14.76 40.70 4.14
C LYS A 132 -15.36 42.00 3.60
N THR A 133 -16.62 41.96 3.17
CA THR A 133 -17.34 43.13 2.65
C THR A 133 -17.52 44.19 3.75
N ARG A 134 -18.00 43.80 4.93
CA ARG A 134 -18.15 44.69 6.11
C ARG A 134 -16.81 45.31 6.56
N LEU A 135 -15.72 44.55 6.52
CA LEU A 135 -14.38 45.08 6.81
C LEU A 135 -13.94 46.12 5.78
N ALA A 136 -14.17 45.87 4.48
CA ALA A 136 -13.84 46.83 3.42
C ALA A 136 -14.69 48.11 3.52
N GLU A 137 -15.96 48.02 3.88
CA GLU A 137 -16.84 49.17 4.14
C GLU A 137 -16.34 50.00 5.33
N ARG A 138 -15.98 49.35 6.45
CA ARG A 138 -15.39 50.04 7.62
C ARG A 138 -14.06 50.71 7.29
N MET A 139 -13.17 50.04 6.55
CA MET A 139 -11.91 50.63 6.07
C MET A 139 -12.18 51.88 5.23
N LYS A 140 -13.10 51.79 4.25
CA LYS A 140 -13.44 52.93 3.39
C LYS A 140 -13.98 54.12 4.18
N ILE A 141 -14.83 53.92 5.18
CA ILE A 141 -15.33 55.01 6.04
C ILE A 141 -14.16 55.72 6.76
N ILE A 142 -13.20 54.96 7.29
CA ILE A 142 -12.02 55.52 7.97
C ILE A 142 -11.13 56.27 6.96
N GLU A 143 -10.91 55.73 5.77
CA GLU A 143 -10.18 56.39 4.69
C GLU A 143 -10.88 57.69 4.25
N ASP A 144 -12.20 57.67 4.02
CA ASP A 144 -12.99 58.84 3.65
C ASP A 144 -12.91 59.94 4.73
N LEU A 145 -12.92 59.58 6.04
CA LEU A 145 -12.69 60.52 7.14
C LEU A 145 -11.27 61.12 7.11
N GLN A 146 -10.24 60.31 6.87
CA GLN A 146 -8.85 60.79 6.77
C GLN A 146 -8.67 61.79 5.63
N HIS A 147 -9.26 61.53 4.46
CA HIS A 147 -9.25 62.47 3.34
C HIS A 147 -10.01 63.76 3.67
N ARG A 148 -11.16 63.69 4.34
CA ARG A 148 -11.91 64.88 4.78
C ARG A 148 -11.12 65.74 5.78
N VAL A 149 -10.36 65.13 6.70
CA VAL A 149 -9.47 65.90 7.60
C VAL A 149 -8.38 66.66 6.83
N GLN A 150 -7.80 66.04 5.79
CA GLN A 150 -6.82 66.72 4.93
C GLN A 150 -7.47 67.91 4.20
N VAL A 151 -8.65 67.72 3.61
CA VAL A 151 -9.41 68.81 2.96
C VAL A 151 -9.76 69.93 3.94
N GLN A 152 -10.16 69.61 5.18
CA GLN A 152 -10.45 70.63 6.19
C GLN A 152 -9.19 71.38 6.63
N ARG A 153 -8.04 70.71 6.75
CA ARG A 153 -6.75 71.37 7.01
C ARG A 153 -6.39 72.36 5.91
N GLU A 154 -6.56 71.99 4.64
CA GLU A 154 -6.33 72.90 3.50
C GLU A 154 -7.31 74.07 3.50
N ALA A 155 -8.60 73.82 3.76
CA ALA A 155 -9.61 74.87 3.89
C ALA A 155 -9.28 75.87 5.02
N ALA A 156 -8.78 75.39 6.16
CA ALA A 156 -8.36 76.25 7.27
C ALA A 156 -7.22 77.20 6.87
N VAL A 157 -6.22 76.67 6.15
CA VAL A 157 -5.09 77.46 5.64
C VAL A 157 -5.56 78.51 4.64
N LEU A 158 -6.45 78.15 3.70
CA LEU A 158 -7.01 79.10 2.73
C LEU A 158 -7.86 80.20 3.39
N LEU A 159 -8.60 79.87 4.46
CA LEU A 159 -9.34 80.87 5.24
C LEU A 159 -8.39 81.81 6.00
N ALA A 160 -7.34 81.29 6.63
CA ALA A 160 -6.32 82.10 7.30
C ALA A 160 -5.61 83.04 6.30
N GLN A 161 -5.16 82.52 5.14
CA GLN A 161 -4.56 83.31 4.07
C GLN A 161 -5.51 84.39 3.53
N ARG A 162 -6.81 84.09 3.39
CA ARG A 162 -7.82 85.09 2.98
C ARG A 162 -7.94 86.22 4.01
N ILE A 163 -7.86 85.91 5.30
CA ILE A 163 -7.85 86.90 6.39
C ILE A 163 -6.57 87.76 6.33
N GLU A 164 -5.41 87.13 6.16
CA GLU A 164 -4.11 87.82 6.00
C GLU A 164 -4.10 88.77 4.80
N VAL A 165 -4.59 88.34 3.63
CA VAL A 165 -4.70 89.18 2.42
C VAL A 165 -5.66 90.36 2.62
N LEU A 166 -6.68 90.26 3.49
CA LEU A 166 -7.52 91.41 3.81
C LEU A 166 -6.81 92.43 4.72
N SER A 167 -5.81 92.01 5.51
CA SER A 167 -4.99 92.94 6.31
C SER A 167 -4.10 93.85 5.47
N THR A 168 -3.83 93.49 4.21
CA THR A 168 -3.09 94.33 3.24
C THR A 168 -3.99 95.20 2.37
N LYS A 169 -5.31 95.11 2.52
CA LYS A 169 -6.31 95.89 1.77
C LYS A 169 -6.92 97.00 2.63
N PRO A 170 -7.61 97.99 2.02
CA PRO A 170 -8.29 99.03 2.76
C PRO A 170 -9.25 98.47 3.81
N TRP A 171 -9.33 99.12 4.97
CA TRP A 171 -10.06 98.57 6.12
C TRP A 171 -11.56 98.38 5.84
N ARG A 172 -12.13 99.17 4.91
CA ARG A 172 -13.52 99.04 4.43
C ARG A 172 -13.77 97.77 3.63
N ASP A 173 -12.81 97.32 2.81
CA ASP A 173 -12.93 96.06 2.07
C ASP A 173 -12.90 94.87 3.03
N ALA A 174 -12.04 94.95 4.04
CA ALA A 174 -11.96 93.97 5.13
C ALA A 174 -13.26 93.94 5.95
N GLN A 175 -13.84 95.11 6.27
CA GLN A 175 -15.15 95.22 6.93
C GLN A 175 -16.28 94.62 6.09
N ALA A 176 -16.33 94.89 4.78
CA ALA A 176 -17.35 94.34 3.88
C ALA A 176 -17.27 92.81 3.74
N ALA A 177 -16.08 92.22 3.92
CA ALA A 177 -15.88 90.77 3.89
C ALA A 177 -16.15 90.06 5.23
N LEU A 178 -16.35 90.80 6.33
CA LEU A 178 -16.37 90.27 7.70
C LEU A 178 -17.49 89.25 7.96
N ASP A 179 -18.73 89.57 7.58
CA ASP A 179 -19.88 88.67 7.82
C ASP A 179 -19.78 87.38 7.00
N ALA A 180 -19.30 87.46 5.75
CA ALA A 180 -19.07 86.28 4.91
C ALA A 180 -17.98 85.39 5.51
N LEU A 181 -16.86 85.98 5.97
CA LEU A 181 -15.81 85.23 6.67
C LEU A 181 -16.30 84.62 7.98
N ARG A 182 -17.20 85.27 8.72
CA ARG A 182 -17.79 84.68 9.94
C ARG A 182 -18.55 83.41 9.60
N VAL A 183 -19.41 83.45 8.59
CA VAL A 183 -20.14 82.26 8.12
C VAL A 183 -19.19 81.16 7.65
N ASP A 184 -18.13 81.50 6.92
CA ASP A 184 -17.14 80.52 6.44
C ASP A 184 -16.37 79.85 7.60
N VAL A 185 -15.93 80.63 8.60
CA VAL A 185 -15.18 80.13 9.77
C VAL A 185 -16.07 79.36 10.74
N ASP A 186 -17.32 79.77 10.95
CA ASP A 186 -18.30 79.05 11.76
C ASP A 186 -18.67 77.71 11.09
N ARG A 187 -18.87 77.70 9.77
CA ARG A 187 -19.11 76.48 8.99
C ARG A 187 -17.91 75.53 9.02
N TRP A 188 -16.70 76.05 8.94
CA TRP A 188 -15.48 75.24 9.04
C TRP A 188 -15.38 74.56 10.42
N GLN A 189 -15.68 75.29 11.50
CA GLN A 189 -15.70 74.74 12.85
C GLN A 189 -16.73 73.61 12.99
N GLN A 190 -17.97 73.83 12.50
CA GLN A 190 -19.02 72.81 12.49
C GLN A 190 -18.59 71.54 11.76
N GLN A 191 -17.98 71.68 10.58
CA GLN A 191 -17.49 70.52 9.80
C GLN A 191 -16.33 69.79 10.50
N ALA A 192 -15.46 70.52 11.20
CA ALA A 192 -14.41 69.91 12.02
C ALA A 192 -15.00 69.18 13.24
N ASP A 193 -16.04 69.72 13.88
CA ASP A 193 -16.77 69.05 14.97
C ASP A 193 -17.49 67.78 14.47
N GLU A 194 -18.19 67.85 13.33
CA GLU A 194 -18.84 66.71 12.66
C GLU A 194 -17.87 65.55 12.41
N LEU A 195 -16.66 65.84 11.91
CA LEU A 195 -15.61 64.83 11.72
C LEU A 195 -15.17 64.20 13.04
N SER A 196 -14.96 65.02 14.08
CA SER A 196 -14.53 64.54 15.40
C SER A 196 -15.61 63.75 16.15
N GLY A 197 -16.89 63.95 15.80
CA GLY A 197 -18.04 63.25 16.37
C GLY A 197 -18.43 61.95 15.66
N ASP A 198 -17.78 61.59 14.54
CA ASP A 198 -18.09 60.36 13.82
C ASP A 198 -17.75 59.11 14.65
N ALA A 199 -18.60 58.09 14.62
CA ALA A 199 -18.40 56.84 15.37
C ALA A 199 -17.11 56.09 14.97
N ALA A 200 -16.59 56.30 13.76
CA ALA A 200 -15.32 55.74 13.28
C ALA A 200 -14.09 56.61 13.63
N TRP A 201 -14.26 57.82 14.18
CA TRP A 201 -13.17 58.72 14.57
C TRP A 201 -12.08 58.07 15.45
N PRO A 202 -12.40 57.20 16.45
CA PRO A 202 -11.37 56.50 17.23
C PRO A 202 -10.47 55.55 16.44
N SER A 203 -10.85 55.20 15.21
CA SER A 203 -10.12 54.31 14.29
C SER A 203 -9.27 55.07 13.25
N VAL A 204 -9.39 56.40 13.20
CA VAL A 204 -8.55 57.27 12.36
C VAL A 204 -7.09 57.23 12.85
N GLU A 205 -6.12 57.28 11.94
CA GLU A 205 -4.70 57.26 12.31
C GLU A 205 -4.36 58.44 13.25
N ALA A 206 -3.56 58.15 14.29
CA ALA A 206 -3.26 59.08 15.38
C ALA A 206 -2.62 60.43 14.96
N ARG A 207 -2.12 60.54 13.71
CA ARG A 207 -1.59 61.78 13.15
C ARG A 207 -2.67 62.79 12.72
N PHE A 208 -3.89 62.36 12.41
CA PHE A 208 -4.92 63.25 11.86
C PHE A 208 -5.70 64.07 12.90
N PRO A 209 -6.11 63.52 14.06
CA PRO A 209 -6.75 64.34 15.11
C PRO A 209 -5.91 65.57 15.53
N PRO A 210 -4.60 65.46 15.88
CA PRO A 210 -3.81 66.63 16.25
C PRO A 210 -3.55 67.59 15.07
N GLN A 211 -3.64 67.12 13.81
CA GLN A 211 -3.59 68.01 12.64
C GLN A 211 -4.86 68.84 12.50
N LEU A 212 -6.04 68.25 12.75
CA LEU A 212 -7.31 68.96 12.77
C LEU A 212 -7.31 70.00 13.91
N ASP A 213 -6.92 69.61 15.12
CA ASP A 213 -6.82 70.49 16.29
C ASP A 213 -5.82 71.64 16.07
N ALA A 214 -4.67 71.37 15.45
CA ALA A 214 -3.69 72.39 15.09
C ALA A 214 -4.26 73.39 14.06
N SER A 215 -4.94 72.89 13.02
CA SER A 215 -5.56 73.76 12.01
C SER A 215 -6.69 74.62 12.59
N ARG A 216 -7.49 74.07 13.52
CA ARG A 216 -8.49 74.81 14.30
C ARG A 216 -7.85 75.92 15.12
N THR A 217 -6.79 75.59 15.85
CA THR A 217 -6.07 76.54 16.69
C THR A 217 -5.46 77.69 15.86
N GLN A 218 -4.82 77.37 14.74
CA GLN A 218 -4.22 78.36 13.84
C GLN A 218 -5.26 79.30 13.23
N LEU A 219 -6.34 78.76 12.66
CA LEU A 219 -7.42 79.56 12.07
C LEU A 219 -8.07 80.47 13.12
N LEU A 220 -8.37 79.93 14.32
CA LEU A 220 -9.00 80.72 15.39
C LEU A 220 -8.08 81.79 15.98
N VAL A 221 -6.76 81.57 16.04
CA VAL A 221 -5.82 82.63 16.47
C VAL A 221 -5.85 83.81 15.50
N VAL A 222 -5.82 83.55 14.18
CA VAL A 222 -5.88 84.61 13.16
C VAL A 222 -7.26 85.30 13.17
N TRP A 223 -8.34 84.52 13.25
CA TRP A 223 -9.70 85.04 13.27
C TRP A 223 -10.01 85.91 14.51
N ASN A 224 -9.63 85.44 15.70
CA ASN A 224 -9.86 86.15 16.97
C ASN A 224 -8.99 87.41 17.10
N ALA A 225 -7.90 87.54 16.34
CA ALA A 225 -7.15 88.79 16.22
C ALA A 225 -7.78 89.76 15.19
N PHE A 226 -8.30 89.23 14.09
CA PHE A 226 -8.89 90.01 12.99
C PHE A 226 -10.21 90.70 13.36
N GLN A 227 -11.14 89.99 14.01
CA GLN A 227 -12.43 90.55 14.43
C GLN A 227 -12.31 91.85 15.26
N PRO A 228 -11.57 91.88 16.40
CA PRO A 228 -11.44 93.10 17.20
C PRO A 228 -10.64 94.18 16.48
N ALA A 229 -9.66 93.83 15.64
CA ALA A 229 -8.89 94.81 14.88
C ALA A 229 -9.77 95.58 13.86
N ILE A 230 -10.72 94.92 13.20
CA ILE A 230 -11.69 95.59 12.31
C ILE A 230 -12.71 96.41 13.10
N ALA A 231 -13.23 95.89 14.22
CA ALA A 231 -14.13 96.65 15.09
C ALA A 231 -13.47 97.94 15.61
N GLN A 232 -12.19 97.87 15.96
CA GLN A 232 -11.39 99.02 16.35
C GLN A 232 -11.14 99.98 15.17
N ALA A 233 -10.87 99.48 13.96
CA ALA A 233 -10.73 100.31 12.77
C ALA A 233 -12.02 101.10 12.45
N ALA A 234 -13.18 100.45 12.55
CA ALA A 234 -14.49 101.09 12.36
C ALA A 234 -14.75 102.18 13.42
N ALA A 235 -14.54 101.87 14.71
CA ALA A 235 -14.68 102.85 15.79
C ALA A 235 -13.70 104.04 15.66
N ALA A 236 -12.48 103.78 15.17
CA ALA A 236 -11.46 104.80 14.92
C ALA A 236 -11.77 105.68 13.69
N ALA A 237 -12.63 105.23 12.77
CA ALA A 237 -13.14 106.02 11.66
C ALA A 237 -14.28 106.96 12.07
N GLU A 238 -15.13 106.56 13.02
CA GLU A 238 -16.23 107.38 13.54
C GLU A 238 -15.76 108.39 14.60
N ASN A 239 -14.77 108.02 15.42
CA ASN A 239 -14.23 108.86 16.50
C ASN A 239 -12.73 109.12 16.33
N PRO A 240 -12.31 110.37 16.00
CA PRO A 240 -10.89 110.74 15.90
C PRO A 240 -10.07 110.53 17.19
N ALA A 241 -10.71 110.49 18.36
CA ALA A 241 -10.03 110.26 19.65
C ALA A 241 -9.86 108.78 20.00
N ALA A 242 -10.44 107.85 19.23
CA ALA A 242 -10.32 106.41 19.49
C ALA A 242 -8.95 105.85 19.04
N PRO A 243 -8.41 104.83 19.73
CA PRO A 243 -7.09 104.27 19.44
C PRO A 243 -7.05 103.58 18.08
N LEU A 244 -5.98 103.80 17.31
CA LEU A 244 -5.77 103.20 15.99
C LEU A 244 -5.64 101.66 16.07
N PRO A 245 -6.12 100.92 15.05
CA PRO A 245 -6.04 99.46 15.03
C PRO A 245 -4.58 98.96 14.94
N PRO A 246 -4.30 97.70 15.35
CA PRO A 246 -2.95 97.13 15.32
C PRO A 246 -2.42 96.80 13.92
N VAL A 247 -3.26 96.85 12.89
CA VAL A 247 -2.88 96.59 11.48
C VAL A 247 -2.32 97.88 10.86
N PRO A 248 -1.03 97.91 10.42
CA PRO A 248 -0.37 99.16 10.00
C PRO A 248 -1.07 99.89 8.86
N VAL A 249 -1.50 99.16 7.82
CA VAL A 249 -2.17 99.72 6.62
C VAL A 249 -3.44 100.47 7.02
N TRP A 250 -4.28 99.85 7.86
CA TRP A 250 -5.53 100.46 8.34
C TRP A 250 -5.25 101.65 9.27
N ALA A 251 -4.22 101.58 10.11
CA ALA A 251 -3.83 102.68 10.97
C ALA A 251 -3.29 103.89 10.17
N GLU A 252 -2.62 103.66 9.05
CA GLU A 252 -2.18 104.71 8.11
C GLU A 252 -3.35 105.36 7.38
N GLU A 253 -4.27 104.58 6.83
CA GLU A 253 -5.49 105.09 6.19
C GLU A 253 -6.30 105.98 7.15
N LEU A 254 -6.42 105.58 8.41
CA LEU A 254 -7.13 106.33 9.44
C LEU A 254 -6.39 107.60 9.90
N ARG A 255 -5.04 107.58 9.99
CA ARG A 255 -4.26 108.80 10.24
C ARG A 255 -4.41 109.82 9.11
N MET A 256 -4.33 109.36 7.86
CA MET A 256 -4.57 110.21 6.68
C MET A 256 -5.98 110.80 6.68
N ALA A 257 -7.01 110.02 7.07
CA ALA A 257 -8.39 110.49 7.20
C ALA A 257 -8.58 111.52 8.33
N ARG A 258 -7.77 111.45 9.40
CA ARG A 258 -7.74 112.44 10.50
C ARG A 258 -6.95 113.72 10.17
N GLY A 259 -6.24 113.75 9.04
CA GLY A 259 -5.34 114.85 8.68
C GLY A 259 -4.01 114.83 9.47
N GLU A 260 -3.70 113.73 10.13
CA GLU A 260 -2.41 113.52 10.81
C GLU A 260 -1.34 113.17 9.76
N ALA A 261 -0.18 113.82 9.84
CA ALA A 261 0.93 113.52 8.92
C ALA A 261 1.39 112.06 9.06
N PRO A 262 1.78 111.38 7.97
CA PRO A 262 2.18 109.98 8.01
C PRO A 262 3.39 109.81 8.94
N VAL A 263 3.19 109.07 10.02
CA VAL A 263 4.24 108.72 10.97
C VAL A 263 5.16 107.69 10.32
N SER A 264 6.28 108.14 9.76
CA SER A 264 7.40 107.27 9.43
C SER A 264 7.84 106.48 10.67
N GLU A 265 8.16 105.19 10.50
CA GLU A 265 8.32 104.16 11.55
C GLU A 265 9.39 104.38 12.65
N SER A 266 9.94 105.59 12.84
CA SER A 266 10.93 105.91 13.87
C SER A 266 10.36 106.46 15.19
N ALA A 267 9.05 106.69 15.28
CA ALA A 267 8.44 107.46 16.40
C ALA A 267 7.85 106.63 17.56
N ALA A 268 8.24 105.35 17.70
CA ALA A 268 7.77 104.48 18.80
C ALA A 268 8.88 103.79 19.61
N SER A 269 10.16 104.18 19.44
CA SER A 269 11.19 104.02 20.48
C SER A 269 12.44 104.86 20.17
N GLU A 270 12.63 105.99 20.85
CA GLU A 270 13.93 106.65 20.91
C GLU A 270 14.33 107.02 22.34
N ALA A 271 15.39 106.37 22.81
CA ALA A 271 16.31 106.91 23.79
C ALA A 271 17.74 106.71 23.24
N ALA A 272 18.42 107.83 22.98
CA ALA A 272 19.88 107.97 22.75
C ALA A 272 20.54 107.23 21.55
N ALA A 273 20.61 107.93 20.40
CA ALA A 273 21.82 108.34 19.65
C ALA A 273 23.12 107.46 19.59
N PRO A 274 24.00 107.64 18.57
CA PRO A 274 23.76 108.02 17.16
C PRO A 274 24.55 107.16 16.15
N LYS A 275 24.14 107.11 14.87
CA LYS A 275 25.01 106.72 13.73
C LYS A 275 24.66 107.51 12.45
N PRO A 276 25.60 107.63 11.48
CA PRO A 276 25.64 108.75 10.54
C PRO A 276 24.77 108.60 9.28
N ALA A 277 24.65 109.71 8.55
CA ALA A 277 23.72 109.91 7.46
C ALA A 277 24.10 109.23 6.12
N ARG A 278 23.03 108.94 5.36
CA ARG A 278 22.95 108.88 3.88
C ARG A 278 23.85 107.89 3.13
N THR A 279 23.18 106.90 2.52
CA THR A 279 23.47 106.51 1.14
C THR A 279 22.26 106.73 0.23
N ALA A 280 22.60 107.35 -0.90
CA ALA A 280 21.98 107.39 -2.22
C ALA A 280 20.89 106.35 -2.56
N LYS A 281 19.99 106.77 -3.47
CA LYS A 281 19.16 105.85 -4.26
C LYS A 281 20.07 104.82 -4.96
N PRO A 282 19.77 103.51 -4.91
CA PRO A 282 20.63 102.50 -5.53
C PRO A 282 20.68 102.65 -7.05
N ASP A 283 21.84 102.37 -7.65
CA ASP A 283 21.96 102.19 -9.10
C ASP A 283 21.00 101.08 -9.58
N PRO A 284 20.26 101.25 -10.69
CA PRO A 284 19.34 100.23 -11.19
C PRO A 284 20.07 98.90 -11.48
N VAL A 285 21.29 98.97 -12.00
CA VAL A 285 22.16 97.81 -12.27
C VAL A 285 22.53 97.03 -11.00
N ALA A 286 22.56 97.69 -9.83
CA ALA A 286 22.84 97.03 -8.55
C ALA A 286 21.61 96.29 -8.00
N ARG A 287 20.40 96.81 -8.25
CA ARG A 287 19.13 96.14 -7.93
C ARG A 287 18.91 94.92 -8.81
N GLU A 288 19.06 95.06 -10.14
CA GLU A 288 18.93 93.93 -11.07
C GLU A 288 19.89 92.77 -10.73
N LYS A 289 21.15 93.07 -10.36
CA LYS A 289 22.11 92.04 -9.91
C LYS A 289 21.72 91.40 -8.57
N ALA A 290 21.17 92.17 -7.63
CA ALA A 290 20.68 91.65 -6.35
C ALA A 290 19.47 90.73 -6.55
N GLU A 291 18.50 91.15 -7.35
CA GLU A 291 17.33 90.35 -7.73
C GLU A 291 17.72 89.06 -8.47
N GLN A 292 18.64 89.13 -9.44
CA GLN A 292 19.14 87.96 -10.16
C GLN A 292 19.83 86.95 -9.22
N ALA A 293 20.65 87.42 -8.28
CA ALA A 293 21.32 86.56 -7.31
C ALA A 293 20.32 85.88 -6.35
N VAL A 294 19.32 86.63 -5.87
CA VAL A 294 18.26 86.09 -4.99
C VAL A 294 17.36 85.11 -5.76
N ARG A 295 16.91 85.45 -6.98
CA ARG A 295 16.11 84.55 -7.85
C ARG A 295 16.87 83.26 -8.17
N ALA A 296 18.16 83.32 -8.48
CA ALA A 296 18.96 82.12 -8.75
C ALA A 296 19.14 81.20 -7.53
N ALA A 297 19.18 81.76 -6.31
CA ALA A 297 19.20 80.98 -5.07
C ALA A 297 17.79 80.44 -4.69
N LEU A 298 16.74 81.21 -5.01
CA LEU A 298 15.34 80.85 -4.78
C LEU A 298 14.92 79.66 -5.66
N VAL A 299 15.20 79.70 -6.97
CA VAL A 299 14.91 78.59 -7.90
C VAL A 299 15.55 77.29 -7.42
N LYS A 300 16.82 77.32 -7.00
CA LYS A 300 17.50 76.14 -6.43
C LYS A 300 16.82 75.62 -5.16
N LEU A 301 16.33 76.50 -4.29
CA LEU A 301 15.57 76.08 -3.11
C LEU A 301 14.23 75.44 -3.50
N GLN A 302 13.53 76.01 -4.48
CA GLN A 302 12.26 75.48 -5.01
C GLN A 302 12.46 74.12 -5.70
N GLU A 303 13.54 73.95 -6.47
CA GLU A 303 13.91 72.67 -7.09
C GLU A 303 14.18 71.58 -6.04
N GLU A 304 15.03 71.86 -5.04
CA GLU A 304 15.40 70.88 -4.00
C GLU A 304 14.25 70.58 -3.02
N THR A 305 13.32 71.53 -2.82
CA THR A 305 12.09 71.28 -2.04
C THR A 305 11.04 70.50 -2.84
N ALA A 306 10.83 70.83 -4.12
CA ALA A 306 9.92 70.09 -5.01
C ALA A 306 10.37 68.64 -5.26
N GLN A 307 11.70 68.40 -5.29
CA GLN A 307 12.27 67.06 -5.38
C GLN A 307 12.30 66.32 -4.03
N GLY A 308 11.89 66.97 -2.93
CA GLY A 308 11.81 66.37 -1.59
C GLY A 308 13.17 66.11 -0.92
N HIS A 309 14.25 66.68 -1.43
CA HIS A 309 15.63 66.42 -0.99
C HIS A 309 15.97 67.16 0.32
N GLY A 310 15.38 66.77 1.45
CA GLY A 310 15.48 67.52 2.72
C GLY A 310 16.88 67.93 3.24
N LYS A 311 17.95 67.18 2.92
CA LYS A 311 19.33 67.66 3.19
C LYS A 311 19.78 68.76 2.22
N ALA A 312 19.50 68.61 0.93
CA ALA A 312 19.87 69.57 -0.09
C ALA A 312 19.03 70.85 0.02
N SER A 313 17.72 70.74 0.31
CA SER A 313 16.85 71.89 0.57
C SER A 313 17.24 72.65 1.84
N ALA A 314 17.69 71.97 2.91
CA ALA A 314 18.25 72.64 4.09
C ALA A 314 19.56 73.41 3.74
N GLY A 315 20.42 72.84 2.90
CA GLY A 315 21.61 73.50 2.37
C GLY A 315 21.28 74.70 1.47
N ALA A 316 20.32 74.54 0.56
CA ALA A 316 19.81 75.60 -0.32
C ALA A 316 19.13 76.72 0.48
N ALA A 317 18.40 76.40 1.56
CA ALA A 317 17.79 77.39 2.44
C ALA A 317 18.85 78.18 3.23
N ALA A 318 19.94 77.53 3.66
CA ALA A 318 21.09 78.22 4.24
C ALA A 318 21.79 79.13 3.21
N ALA A 319 21.97 78.65 1.98
CA ALA A 319 22.55 79.43 0.89
C ALA A 319 21.67 80.66 0.52
N LEU A 320 20.35 80.49 0.42
CA LEU A 320 19.41 81.58 0.16
C LEU A 320 19.46 82.62 1.29
N ARG A 321 19.44 82.21 2.57
CA ARG A 321 19.65 83.13 3.71
C ARG A 321 21.01 83.85 3.67
N ALA A 322 22.05 83.19 3.18
CA ALA A 322 23.37 83.82 3.00
C ALA A 322 23.39 84.87 1.87
N VAL A 323 22.67 84.64 0.76
CA VAL A 323 22.51 85.60 -0.34
C VAL A 323 21.58 86.77 0.05
N LEU A 324 20.54 86.52 0.84
CA LEU A 324 19.65 87.57 1.35
C LEU A 324 20.35 88.54 2.32
N LYS A 325 21.35 88.09 3.08
CA LYS A 325 22.04 88.92 4.07
C LYS A 325 22.67 90.20 3.49
N PRO A 326 23.36 90.20 2.33
CA PRO A 326 23.80 91.41 1.65
C PRO A 326 22.76 92.02 0.68
N HIS A 327 21.87 91.22 0.06
CA HIS A 327 21.01 91.67 -1.04
C HIS A 327 19.56 92.04 -0.63
N GLY A 328 19.12 91.66 0.57
CA GLY A 328 17.74 91.82 1.04
C GLY A 328 17.22 93.25 1.22
N ARG A 329 18.06 94.28 0.99
CA ARG A 329 17.63 95.70 0.96
C ARG A 329 17.40 96.24 -0.46
N HIS A 330 17.54 95.38 -1.47
CA HIS A 330 17.58 95.76 -2.88
C HIS A 330 16.64 94.93 -3.76
N ILE A 331 15.84 94.05 -3.16
CA ILE A 331 14.78 93.26 -3.80
C ILE A 331 13.41 93.92 -3.60
N ASP A 332 12.42 93.49 -4.36
CA ASP A 332 11.04 93.98 -4.26
C ASP A 332 10.17 93.11 -3.36
N ALA A 333 9.02 93.66 -2.92
CA ALA A 333 8.12 92.97 -1.99
C ALA A 333 7.55 91.65 -2.55
N SER A 334 7.46 91.51 -3.88
CA SER A 334 7.04 90.26 -4.53
C SER A 334 8.10 89.17 -4.35
N LEU A 335 9.36 89.46 -4.67
CA LEU A 335 10.45 88.50 -4.50
C LEU A 335 10.73 88.19 -3.02
N GLU A 336 10.56 89.16 -2.12
CA GLU A 336 10.64 88.93 -0.67
C GLU A 336 9.57 87.93 -0.18
N HIS A 337 8.33 88.05 -0.68
CA HIS A 337 7.25 87.12 -0.34
C HIS A 337 7.50 85.70 -0.90
N GLU A 338 7.93 85.57 -2.15
CA GLU A 338 8.30 84.29 -2.76
C GLU A 338 9.45 83.60 -1.99
N VAL A 339 10.46 84.38 -1.60
CA VAL A 339 11.57 83.94 -0.75
C VAL A 339 11.09 83.46 0.61
N HIS A 340 10.18 84.19 1.26
CA HIS A 340 9.66 83.81 2.56
C HIS A 340 8.90 82.48 2.48
N THR A 341 7.99 82.35 1.51
CA THR A 341 7.21 81.14 1.24
C THR A 341 8.10 79.93 0.95
N ALA A 342 9.16 80.07 0.14
CA ALA A 342 10.10 78.99 -0.13
C ALA A 342 10.93 78.60 1.10
N LEU A 343 11.32 79.55 1.95
CA LEU A 343 12.03 79.28 3.21
C LEU A 343 11.16 78.60 4.26
N VAL A 344 9.84 78.90 4.29
CA VAL A 344 8.86 78.22 5.13
C VAL A 344 8.66 76.79 4.65
N ALA A 345 8.38 76.57 3.36
CA ALA A 345 8.21 75.23 2.78
C ALA A 345 9.43 74.33 3.00
N ALA A 346 10.65 74.88 2.88
CA ALA A 346 11.89 74.17 3.21
C ALA A 346 12.01 73.81 4.70
N GLY A 347 11.57 74.71 5.59
CA GLY A 347 11.53 74.49 7.04
C GLY A 347 10.52 73.42 7.45
N GLU A 348 9.33 73.42 6.85
CA GLU A 348 8.29 72.40 7.07
C GLU A 348 8.76 71.02 6.60
N LEU A 349 9.34 70.92 5.40
CA LEU A 349 9.89 69.68 4.87
C LEU A 349 11.03 69.13 5.77
N GLN A 350 11.89 70.01 6.30
CA GLN A 350 12.92 69.63 7.27
C GLN A 350 12.32 69.16 8.60
N GLY A 351 11.27 69.82 9.10
CA GLY A 351 10.53 69.41 10.29
C GLY A 351 9.87 68.04 10.13
N TRP A 352 9.22 67.81 8.99
CA TRP A 352 8.55 66.55 8.66
C TRP A 352 9.53 65.39 8.51
N GLN A 353 10.70 65.60 7.88
CA GLN A 353 11.74 64.57 7.82
C GLN A 353 12.34 64.25 9.20
N ARG A 354 12.52 65.24 10.08
CA ARG A 354 12.98 65.01 11.46
C ARG A 354 11.96 64.21 12.26
N TRP A 355 10.68 64.60 12.18
CA TRP A 355 9.59 63.88 12.83
C TRP A 355 9.47 62.44 12.29
N SER A 356 9.51 62.24 10.97
CA SER A 356 9.47 60.91 10.36
C SER A 356 10.67 60.04 10.77
N ALA A 357 11.87 60.60 10.88
CA ALA A 357 13.05 59.86 11.35
C ALA A 357 12.96 59.52 12.84
N ASP A 358 12.40 60.41 13.67
CA ASP A 358 12.18 60.14 15.10
C ASP A 358 11.05 59.11 15.32
N GLN A 359 9.98 59.10 14.50
CA GLN A 359 9.00 58.00 14.51
C GLN A 359 9.65 56.65 14.19
N VAL A 360 10.52 56.57 13.18
CA VAL A 360 11.28 55.33 12.87
C VAL A 360 12.20 54.93 14.03
N ARG A 361 12.83 55.90 14.72
CA ARG A 361 13.66 55.63 15.91
C ARG A 361 12.83 55.13 17.10
N GLU A 362 11.65 55.69 17.35
CA GLU A 362 10.70 55.23 18.37
C GLU A 362 10.25 53.79 18.08
N ASP A 363 9.92 53.49 16.82
CA ASP A 363 9.62 52.14 16.34
C ASP A 363 10.77 51.16 16.58
N LEU A 364 12.02 51.58 16.36
CA LEU A 364 13.22 50.76 16.60
C LEU A 364 13.48 50.54 18.09
N VAL A 365 13.22 51.52 18.95
CA VAL A 365 13.26 51.37 20.42
C VAL A 365 12.21 50.35 20.87
N ALA A 366 10.95 50.53 20.46
CA ALA A 366 9.86 49.63 20.84
C ALA A 366 10.11 48.17 20.36
N ARG A 367 10.69 48.01 19.16
CA ARG A 367 11.10 46.68 18.64
C ARG A 367 12.25 46.07 19.43
N ALA A 368 13.20 46.87 19.92
CA ALA A 368 14.32 46.40 20.76
C ALA A 368 13.85 45.98 22.15
N GLU A 369 13.01 46.78 22.81
CA GLU A 369 12.38 46.45 24.11
C GLU A 369 11.49 45.20 23.98
N GLY A 370 10.72 45.11 22.89
CA GLY A 370 9.89 43.97 22.51
C GLY A 370 10.65 42.70 22.09
N LEU A 371 11.98 42.67 22.15
CA LEU A 371 12.75 41.41 22.08
C LEU A 371 12.70 40.64 23.41
N LEU A 372 12.60 41.35 24.53
CA LEU A 372 12.63 40.78 25.88
C LEU A 372 11.25 40.73 26.54
N GLN A 373 10.39 41.72 26.28
CA GLN A 373 9.09 41.87 26.95
C GLN A 373 7.96 41.01 26.31
N ARG A 374 8.28 39.79 25.85
CA ARG A 374 7.31 38.90 25.18
C ARG A 374 6.62 37.99 26.20
N PRO A 375 5.31 37.69 26.01
CA PRO A 375 4.60 36.77 26.88
C PRO A 375 5.20 35.37 26.83
N GLU A 376 5.11 34.64 27.95
CA GLU A 376 5.63 33.29 28.08
C GLU A 376 5.03 32.36 27.00
N GLY A 377 5.88 31.52 26.40
CA GLY A 377 5.54 30.72 25.22
C GLY A 377 5.77 31.40 23.86
N GLN A 378 5.98 32.72 23.80
CA GLN A 378 6.35 33.46 22.57
C GLN A 378 7.80 33.98 22.56
N ALA A 379 8.62 33.52 23.50
CA ALA A 379 10.03 33.90 23.62
C ALA A 379 10.82 33.54 22.35
N LEU A 380 11.67 34.46 21.90
CA LEU A 380 12.55 34.25 20.75
C LEU A 380 13.76 33.40 21.18
N GLY A 381 14.10 32.37 20.40
CA GLY A 381 15.36 31.63 20.61
C GLY A 381 16.58 32.53 20.41
N GLY A 382 17.66 32.31 21.17
CA GLY A 382 18.82 33.22 21.24
C GLY A 382 19.44 33.60 19.89
N ARG A 383 19.51 32.66 18.93
CA ARG A 383 19.93 32.95 17.55
C ARG A 383 19.07 34.03 16.87
N LYS A 384 17.75 33.97 17.04
CA LYS A 384 16.81 34.92 16.44
C LYS A 384 16.89 36.29 17.14
N ILE A 385 17.15 36.32 18.44
CA ILE A 385 17.50 37.55 19.17
C ILE A 385 18.78 38.16 18.59
N GLN A 386 19.85 37.37 18.43
CA GLN A 386 21.12 37.83 17.84
C GLN A 386 20.96 38.40 16.42
N GLU A 387 20.23 37.69 15.55
CA GLU A 387 19.95 38.14 14.19
C GLU A 387 19.11 39.43 14.17
N SER A 388 18.10 39.55 15.06
CA SER A 388 17.29 40.76 15.20
C SER A 388 18.07 41.96 15.75
N LEU A 389 18.98 41.76 16.72
CA LEU A 389 19.86 42.82 17.22
C LEU A 389 20.78 43.37 16.12
N ARG A 390 21.30 42.50 15.26
CA ARG A 390 22.10 42.93 14.10
C ARG A 390 21.25 43.76 13.12
N GLN A 391 20.02 43.34 12.84
CA GLN A 391 19.10 44.06 11.96
C GLN A 391 18.71 45.43 12.54
N LEU A 392 18.33 45.48 13.82
CA LEU A 392 17.96 46.73 14.50
C LEU A 392 19.13 47.73 14.53
N ARG A 393 20.35 47.29 14.83
CA ARG A 393 21.55 48.16 14.81
C ARG A 393 21.85 48.71 13.42
N GLU A 394 21.68 47.90 12.37
CA GLU A 394 21.86 48.36 10.99
C GLU A 394 20.72 49.30 10.54
N GLN A 395 19.47 49.03 10.90
CA GLN A 395 18.32 49.91 10.64
C GLN A 395 18.46 51.25 11.36
N TRP A 396 18.94 51.25 12.61
CA TRP A 396 19.27 52.48 13.34
C TRP A 396 20.33 53.27 12.58
N LYS A 397 21.44 52.63 12.19
CA LYS A 397 22.53 53.24 11.43
C LYS A 397 22.07 53.78 10.06
N GLN A 398 21.12 53.15 9.39
CA GLN A 398 20.54 53.64 8.14
C GLN A 398 19.67 54.89 8.38
N THR A 399 18.85 54.87 9.43
CA THR A 399 18.02 56.03 9.84
C THR A 399 18.89 57.22 10.26
N ASP A 400 20.02 56.97 10.93
CA ASP A 400 20.91 58.02 11.46
C ASP A 400 21.85 58.63 10.40
N GLN A 401 22.06 57.96 9.25
CA GLN A 401 22.79 58.55 8.12
C GLN A 401 22.09 59.78 7.52
N GLY A 402 20.79 59.98 7.79
CA GLY A 402 19.96 61.03 7.20
C GLY A 402 19.68 62.27 8.06
N GLY A 403 19.59 62.14 9.39
CA GLY A 403 18.97 63.16 10.25
C GLY A 403 19.90 63.78 11.30
N GLN A 404 19.39 64.80 12.01
CA GLN A 404 19.98 65.19 13.30
C GLN A 404 19.77 64.05 14.31
N ALA A 405 20.78 63.78 15.14
CA ALA A 405 20.76 62.67 16.09
C ALA A 405 19.89 62.98 17.31
N ASN A 406 18.92 62.09 17.60
CA ASN A 406 18.12 62.15 18.82
C ASN A 406 18.77 61.28 19.91
N HIS A 407 19.62 61.91 20.74
CA HIS A 407 20.45 61.21 21.71
C HIS A 407 19.64 60.51 22.83
N ALA A 408 18.45 61.01 23.15
CA ALA A 408 17.57 60.40 24.15
C ALA A 408 16.98 59.07 23.65
N LEU A 409 16.51 59.02 22.39
CA LEU A 409 16.06 57.77 21.78
C LEU A 409 17.22 56.79 21.57
N TRP A 410 18.40 57.28 21.17
CA TRP A 410 19.60 56.44 21.04
C TRP A 410 19.97 55.74 22.36
N LYS A 411 19.95 56.48 23.48
CA LYS A 411 20.27 55.90 24.79
C LYS A 411 19.31 54.77 25.18
N LYS A 412 17.98 54.96 25.00
CA LYS A 412 16.98 53.90 25.23
C LYS A 412 17.22 52.69 24.32
N PHE A 413 17.48 52.92 23.04
CA PHE A 413 17.77 51.88 22.06
C PHE A 413 19.02 51.06 22.44
N ASP A 414 20.10 51.72 22.86
CA ASP A 414 21.33 51.05 23.27
C ASP A 414 21.15 50.27 24.58
N GLU A 415 20.45 50.82 25.57
CA GLU A 415 20.10 50.13 26.82
C GLU A 415 19.28 48.84 26.55
N ALA A 416 18.26 48.92 25.69
CA ALA A 416 17.47 47.76 25.26
C ALA A 416 18.32 46.73 24.47
N CYS A 417 19.17 47.18 23.55
CA CYS A 417 20.07 46.32 22.80
C CYS A 417 21.08 45.61 23.70
N ASN A 418 21.63 46.29 24.71
CA ASN A 418 22.59 45.75 25.66
C ASN A 418 21.95 44.76 26.63
N ALA A 419 20.70 45.00 27.05
CA ALA A 419 19.92 44.03 27.82
C ALA A 419 19.69 42.74 27.02
N ALA A 420 19.30 42.85 25.75
CA ALA A 420 19.09 41.69 24.89
C ALA A 420 20.39 40.98 24.49
N HIS A 421 21.52 41.71 24.40
CA HIS A 421 22.84 41.12 24.17
C HIS A 421 23.25 40.13 25.26
N LYS A 422 22.99 40.45 26.55
CA LYS A 422 23.28 39.55 27.67
C LYS A 422 22.55 38.21 27.59
N VAL A 423 21.31 38.21 27.06
CA VAL A 423 20.55 36.97 26.82
C VAL A 423 21.17 36.15 25.69
N VAL A 424 21.69 36.81 24.64
CA VAL A 424 22.44 36.15 23.57
C VAL A 424 23.77 35.59 24.07
N GLU A 425 24.49 36.30 24.94
CA GLU A 425 25.74 35.83 25.56
C GLU A 425 25.52 34.55 26.37
N ALA A 426 24.54 34.56 27.30
CA ALA A 426 24.19 33.38 28.09
C ALA A 426 23.74 32.19 27.20
N TRP A 427 23.01 32.46 26.12
CA TRP A 427 22.67 31.42 25.13
C TRP A 427 23.90 30.90 24.37
N LEU A 428 24.83 31.76 23.96
CA LEU A 428 26.08 31.37 23.28
C LEU A 428 27.04 30.61 24.21
N GLU A 429 27.03 30.90 25.51
CA GLU A 429 27.76 30.12 26.52
C GLU A 429 27.14 28.73 26.68
N LYS A 430 25.81 28.65 26.81
CA LYS A 430 25.10 27.37 26.83
C LYS A 430 25.38 26.53 25.58
N VAL A 431 25.25 27.11 24.38
CA VAL A 431 25.54 26.40 23.12
C VAL A 431 27.00 25.92 23.06
N ARG A 432 27.95 26.66 23.63
CA ARG A 432 29.35 26.22 23.75
C ARG A 432 29.52 25.08 24.76
N ALA A 433 28.81 25.11 25.89
CA ALA A 433 28.80 24.05 26.88
C ALA A 433 28.17 22.76 26.33
N ASP A 434 26.96 22.85 25.76
CA ASP A 434 26.24 21.74 25.12
C ASP A 434 27.13 21.08 24.03
N ALA A 435 27.76 21.89 23.15
CA ALA A 435 28.66 21.38 22.12
C ALA A 435 29.96 20.75 22.68
N ALA A 436 30.46 21.21 23.82
CA ALA A 436 31.60 20.59 24.51
C ALA A 436 31.22 19.26 25.16
N GLU A 437 30.03 19.18 25.78
CA GLU A 437 29.47 17.95 26.33
C GLU A 437 29.25 16.91 25.24
N HIS A 438 28.60 17.28 24.13
CA HIS A 438 28.40 16.38 22.99
C HIS A 438 29.71 15.93 22.33
N LYS A 439 30.75 16.78 22.32
CA LYS A 439 32.11 16.36 21.90
C LYS A 439 32.66 15.29 22.84
N ALA A 440 32.55 15.49 24.16
CA ALA A 440 33.04 14.54 25.16
C ALA A 440 32.26 13.21 25.11
N GLN A 441 30.93 13.25 25.02
CA GLN A 441 30.07 12.07 24.84
C GLN A 441 30.46 11.26 23.60
N ARG A 442 30.73 11.93 22.47
CA ARG A 442 31.15 11.28 21.22
C ARG A 442 32.55 10.66 21.29
N LEU A 443 33.49 11.29 21.99
CA LEU A 443 34.82 10.73 22.25
C LEU A 443 34.72 9.49 23.17
N ALA A 444 34.00 9.60 24.29
CA ALA A 444 33.77 8.50 25.21
C ALA A 444 33.11 7.30 24.51
N LEU A 445 32.19 7.53 23.56
CA LEU A 445 31.57 6.45 22.78
C LEU A 445 32.57 5.75 21.82
N ILE A 446 33.57 6.47 21.28
CA ILE A 446 34.65 5.88 20.49
C ILE A 446 35.55 5.01 21.38
N GLU A 447 35.92 5.51 22.55
CA GLU A 447 36.74 4.77 23.54
C GLU A 447 36.00 3.53 24.07
N GLU A 448 34.71 3.65 24.40
CA GLU A 448 33.85 2.54 24.82
C GLU A 448 33.77 1.45 23.73
N LEU A 449 33.61 1.85 22.47
CA LEU A 449 33.58 0.91 21.33
C LEU A 449 34.94 0.22 21.12
N GLN A 450 36.05 0.92 21.28
CA GLN A 450 37.40 0.34 21.21
C GLN A 450 37.64 -0.66 22.35
N ALA A 451 37.31 -0.28 23.59
CA ALA A 451 37.43 -1.15 24.76
C ALA A 451 36.52 -2.39 24.65
N TRP A 452 35.29 -2.21 24.20
CA TRP A 452 34.36 -3.32 23.92
C TRP A 452 34.91 -4.27 22.85
N THR A 453 35.48 -3.73 21.75
CA THR A 453 36.09 -4.53 20.67
C THR A 453 37.29 -5.34 21.17
N ALA A 454 38.14 -4.74 22.02
CA ALA A 454 39.25 -5.44 22.65
C ALA A 454 38.76 -6.58 23.57
N ALA A 455 37.68 -6.36 24.34
CA ALA A 455 37.07 -7.37 25.19
C ALA A 455 36.38 -8.51 24.40
N GLN A 456 35.77 -8.22 23.25
CA GLN A 456 35.25 -9.28 22.36
C GLN A 456 36.39 -10.13 21.77
N SER A 457 37.57 -9.53 21.53
CA SER A 457 38.73 -10.22 20.95
C SER A 457 39.42 -11.19 21.92
N THR A 458 39.25 -10.99 23.24
CA THR A 458 39.78 -11.88 24.29
C THR A 458 38.73 -12.84 24.86
N GLY A 459 37.48 -12.74 24.41
CA GLY A 459 36.39 -13.63 24.79
C GLY A 459 36.52 -15.05 24.23
N GLY A 460 35.62 -15.93 24.67
CA GLY A 460 35.47 -17.27 24.12
C GLY A 460 34.78 -17.26 22.75
N LYS A 461 33.98 -18.29 22.46
CA LYS A 461 33.23 -18.38 21.19
C LYS A 461 32.31 -17.17 21.02
N PRO A 462 32.40 -16.39 19.92
CA PRO A 462 31.61 -15.18 19.73
C PRO A 462 30.12 -15.46 19.51
N ASP A 463 29.26 -14.71 20.19
CA ASP A 463 27.82 -14.64 19.87
C ASP A 463 27.56 -13.52 18.86
N TRP A 464 27.46 -13.91 17.59
CA TRP A 464 27.21 -12.99 16.48
C TRP A 464 25.88 -12.22 16.57
N LYS A 465 24.87 -12.74 17.29
CA LYS A 465 23.60 -12.02 17.51
C LYS A 465 23.76 -10.90 18.52
N GLN A 466 24.49 -11.17 19.61
CA GLN A 466 24.81 -10.17 20.62
C GLN A 466 25.74 -9.08 20.05
N ILE A 467 26.77 -9.48 19.30
CA ILE A 467 27.70 -8.58 18.60
C ILE A 467 26.95 -7.67 17.63
N ASN A 468 26.09 -8.21 16.75
CA ASN A 468 25.33 -7.39 15.81
C ASN A 468 24.36 -6.41 16.52
N ARG A 469 23.69 -6.85 17.60
CA ARG A 469 22.84 -5.95 18.41
C ARG A 469 23.65 -4.81 19.04
N ALA A 470 24.82 -5.11 19.60
CA ALA A 470 25.69 -4.10 20.20
C ALA A 470 26.19 -3.10 19.15
N LEU A 471 26.63 -3.57 17.97
CA LEU A 471 27.02 -2.70 16.86
C LEU A 471 25.90 -1.75 16.43
N HIS A 472 24.65 -2.23 16.34
CA HIS A 472 23.50 -1.34 16.09
C HIS A 472 23.32 -0.30 17.21
N GLN A 473 23.33 -0.71 18.48
CA GLN A 473 23.20 0.20 19.64
C GLN A 473 24.29 1.28 19.68
N PHE A 474 25.54 0.91 19.38
CA PHE A 474 26.66 1.85 19.23
C PHE A 474 26.41 2.82 18.07
N SER A 475 25.94 2.32 16.92
CA SER A 475 25.60 3.12 15.74
C SER A 475 24.44 4.11 16.00
N ASP A 476 23.45 3.70 16.79
CA ASP A 476 22.30 4.53 17.18
C ASP A 476 22.71 5.58 18.20
N ARG A 477 23.45 5.23 19.26
CA ARG A 477 24.05 6.19 20.21
C ARG A 477 24.93 7.23 19.53
N TRP A 478 25.65 6.86 18.45
CA TRP A 478 26.43 7.81 17.65
C TRP A 478 25.55 8.76 16.82
N ARG A 479 24.40 8.29 16.34
CA ARG A 479 23.40 9.13 15.63
C ARG A 479 22.67 10.07 16.60
N GLU A 480 22.30 9.57 17.77
CA GLU A 480 21.55 10.28 18.82
C GLU A 480 22.42 11.24 19.64
N GLY A 481 23.75 11.08 19.63
CA GLY A 481 24.68 12.03 20.21
C GLY A 481 24.42 13.45 19.70
N GLY A 482 24.40 14.44 20.58
CA GLY A 482 23.97 15.80 20.23
C GLY A 482 24.87 16.51 19.21
N HIS A 483 24.43 17.70 18.82
CA HIS A 483 25.07 18.48 17.77
C HIS A 483 26.43 19.04 18.23
N VAL A 484 27.46 18.82 17.41
CA VAL A 484 28.78 19.44 17.53
C VAL A 484 29.08 20.24 16.28
N ASN A 485 29.98 21.22 16.36
CA ASN A 485 30.34 22.02 15.20
C ASN A 485 30.98 21.16 14.09
N GLU A 486 30.84 21.60 12.83
CA GLU A 486 31.24 20.84 11.65
C GLU A 486 32.72 20.42 11.65
N LYS A 487 33.62 21.27 12.17
CA LYS A 487 35.05 20.95 12.25
C LYS A 487 35.32 19.79 13.20
N VAL A 488 34.74 19.86 14.41
CA VAL A 488 34.83 18.78 15.41
C VAL A 488 34.14 17.51 14.89
N PHE A 489 33.01 17.63 14.18
CA PHE A 489 32.38 16.45 13.58
C PHE A 489 33.29 15.80 12.52
N ALA A 490 33.92 16.59 11.65
CA ALA A 490 34.86 16.12 10.63
C ALA A 490 36.13 15.49 11.23
N GLU A 491 36.57 15.92 12.42
CA GLU A 491 37.67 15.29 13.19
C GLU A 491 37.25 13.95 13.82
N LEU A 492 36.05 13.86 14.39
CA LEU A 492 35.58 12.68 15.12
C LEU A 492 35.00 11.59 14.20
N GLN A 493 34.37 11.96 13.08
CA GLN A 493 33.74 11.01 12.14
C GLN A 493 34.72 9.96 11.57
N PRO A 494 35.96 10.27 11.14
CA PRO A 494 36.90 9.26 10.69
C PRO A 494 37.36 8.34 11.84
N GLN A 495 37.56 8.87 13.04
CA GLN A 495 37.93 8.07 14.22
C GLN A 495 36.82 7.07 14.58
N TRP A 496 35.56 7.52 14.57
CA TRP A 496 34.39 6.68 14.71
C TRP A 496 34.32 5.59 13.63
N LYS A 497 34.48 5.96 12.35
CA LYS A 497 34.47 5.00 11.23
C LYS A 497 35.56 3.94 11.38
N GLN A 498 36.76 4.33 11.81
CA GLN A 498 37.88 3.40 12.05
C GLN A 498 37.58 2.45 13.21
N ALA A 499 37.11 2.96 14.35
CA ALA A 499 36.74 2.14 15.51
C ALA A 499 35.58 1.18 15.17
N PHE A 500 34.55 1.67 14.47
CA PHE A 500 33.40 0.88 14.07
C PHE A 500 33.75 -0.20 13.03
N SER A 501 34.62 0.10 12.07
CA SER A 501 35.11 -0.88 11.10
C SER A 501 35.97 -1.97 11.76
N ALA A 502 36.81 -1.61 12.73
CA ALA A 502 37.55 -2.59 13.53
C ALA A 502 36.60 -3.49 14.36
N ALA A 503 35.53 -2.91 14.89
CA ALA A 503 34.50 -3.62 15.66
C ALA A 503 33.62 -4.56 14.79
N SER A 504 33.31 -4.17 13.55
CA SER A 504 32.45 -4.94 12.65
C SER A 504 33.21 -6.01 11.84
N ALA A 505 34.49 -5.82 11.55
CA ALA A 505 35.28 -6.70 10.69
C ALA A 505 35.23 -8.20 11.05
N PRO A 506 35.30 -8.64 12.33
CA PRO A 506 35.18 -10.07 12.67
C PRO A 506 33.80 -10.66 12.33
N PHE A 507 32.73 -9.87 12.51
CA PHE A 507 31.36 -10.26 12.19
C PHE A 507 31.13 -10.29 10.68
N GLU A 508 31.62 -9.29 9.94
CA GLU A 508 31.57 -9.26 8.47
C GLU A 508 32.34 -10.43 7.83
N ALA A 509 33.50 -10.80 8.40
CA ALA A 509 34.25 -11.99 7.99
C ALA A 509 33.44 -13.28 8.24
N ALA A 510 32.81 -13.42 9.41
CA ALA A 510 31.95 -14.56 9.73
C ALA A 510 30.69 -14.63 8.84
N GLN A 511 30.09 -13.48 8.48
CA GLN A 511 29.01 -13.42 7.49
C GLN A 511 29.47 -13.87 6.11
N LYS A 512 30.65 -13.43 5.65
CA LYS A 512 31.22 -13.83 4.36
C LYS A 512 31.50 -15.33 4.30
N GLU A 513 32.00 -15.93 5.38
CA GLU A 513 32.19 -17.38 5.48
C GLU A 513 30.85 -18.13 5.56
N SER A 514 29.87 -17.61 6.31
CA SER A 514 28.52 -18.21 6.35
C SER A 514 27.87 -18.21 4.96
N LEU A 515 28.03 -17.12 4.21
CA LEU A 515 27.56 -17.02 2.83
C LEU A 515 28.20 -18.08 1.94
N SER A 516 29.53 -18.29 1.98
CA SER A 516 30.15 -19.33 1.15
C SER A 516 29.68 -20.73 1.56
N ARG A 517 29.53 -21.02 2.87
CA ARG A 517 28.95 -22.29 3.36
C ARG A 517 27.50 -22.49 2.88
N ARG A 518 26.66 -21.46 2.87
CA ARG A 518 25.28 -21.52 2.34
C ARG A 518 25.25 -21.74 0.83
N HIS A 519 26.11 -21.09 0.05
CA HIS A 519 26.20 -21.34 -1.40
C HIS A 519 26.65 -22.77 -1.70
N ALA A 520 27.65 -23.31 -0.99
CA ALA A 520 28.03 -24.72 -1.10
C ALA A 520 26.87 -25.68 -0.77
N MET A 521 26.04 -25.36 0.23
CA MET A 521 24.83 -26.15 0.52
C MET A 521 23.76 -26.05 -0.57
N ILE A 522 23.65 -24.93 -1.31
CA ILE A 522 22.78 -24.81 -2.48
C ILE A 522 23.31 -25.69 -3.62
N GLU A 523 24.62 -25.72 -3.86
CA GLU A 523 25.25 -26.62 -4.83
C GLU A 523 25.05 -28.10 -4.46
N GLU A 524 25.23 -28.47 -3.19
CA GLU A 524 24.88 -29.82 -2.70
C GLU A 524 23.39 -30.13 -2.90
N ALA A 525 22.50 -29.14 -2.72
CA ALA A 525 21.06 -29.32 -2.94
C ALA A 525 20.70 -29.49 -4.43
N THR A 526 21.39 -28.83 -5.37
CA THR A 526 21.17 -29.06 -6.81
C THR A 526 21.67 -30.44 -7.25
N VAL A 527 22.79 -30.93 -6.70
CA VAL A 527 23.28 -32.30 -6.95
C VAL A 527 22.36 -33.37 -6.34
N LEU A 528 21.86 -33.17 -5.11
CA LEU A 528 20.88 -34.08 -4.51
C LEU A 528 19.52 -34.04 -5.21
N GLY A 529 19.12 -32.86 -5.71
CA GLY A 529 17.90 -32.67 -6.48
C GLY A 529 17.93 -33.38 -7.82
N SER A 530 19.02 -33.22 -8.60
CA SER A 530 19.18 -33.82 -9.93
C SER A 530 19.37 -35.34 -9.92
N ALA A 531 19.64 -35.95 -8.76
CA ALA A 531 19.80 -37.40 -8.62
C ALA A 531 18.54 -38.19 -9.10
N PRO A 532 18.71 -39.33 -9.80
CA PRO A 532 17.59 -40.17 -10.24
C PRO A 532 16.76 -40.75 -9.07
N THR A 533 17.38 -40.98 -7.92
CA THR A 533 16.70 -41.49 -6.71
C THR A 533 16.85 -40.51 -5.55
N LEU A 534 15.71 -39.96 -5.11
CA LEU A 534 15.68 -38.95 -4.04
C LEU A 534 16.04 -39.56 -2.67
N ARG A 535 17.27 -39.33 -2.22
CA ARG A 535 17.80 -39.77 -0.92
C ARG A 535 17.31 -38.85 0.22
N ILE A 536 16.17 -39.21 0.81
CA ILE A 536 15.49 -38.42 1.85
C ILE A 536 16.41 -38.10 3.04
N ASP A 537 17.25 -39.02 3.49
CA ASP A 537 18.09 -38.79 4.68
C ASP A 537 19.27 -37.86 4.40
N ALA A 538 19.78 -37.83 3.16
CA ALA A 538 20.76 -36.83 2.74
C ALA A 538 20.14 -35.42 2.71
N VAL A 539 18.90 -35.30 2.24
CA VAL A 539 18.12 -34.04 2.30
C VAL A 539 17.92 -33.57 3.74
N LYS A 540 17.53 -34.47 4.66
CA LYS A 540 17.38 -34.12 6.10
C LYS A 540 18.70 -33.63 6.71
N HIS A 541 19.81 -34.31 6.46
CA HIS A 541 21.12 -33.90 6.97
C HIS A 541 21.56 -32.54 6.41
N LEU A 542 21.30 -32.28 5.13
CA LEU A 542 21.59 -31.00 4.51
C LEU A 542 20.70 -29.87 5.07
N GLN A 543 19.42 -30.13 5.33
CA GLN A 543 18.52 -29.18 6.02
C GLN A 543 18.96 -28.89 7.46
N GLN A 544 19.47 -29.87 8.20
CA GLN A 544 20.03 -29.67 9.54
C GLN A 544 21.29 -28.80 9.51
N ARG A 545 22.20 -29.02 8.55
CA ARG A 545 23.38 -28.18 8.33
C ARG A 545 22.98 -26.73 8.00
N TRP A 546 22.00 -26.55 7.11
CA TRP A 546 21.45 -25.23 6.79
C TRP A 546 20.89 -24.53 8.03
N GLN A 547 20.11 -25.24 8.84
CA GLN A 547 19.52 -24.69 10.06
C GLN A 547 20.59 -24.29 11.09
N ALA A 548 21.62 -25.10 11.29
CA ALA A 548 22.73 -24.77 12.20
C ALA A 548 23.52 -23.53 11.73
N GLU A 549 23.73 -23.40 10.42
CA GLU A 549 24.37 -22.24 9.81
C GLU A 549 23.51 -20.97 9.95
N ALA A 550 22.22 -21.06 9.64
CA ALA A 550 21.25 -19.97 9.78
C ALA A 550 21.07 -19.50 11.24
N GLN A 551 21.11 -20.42 12.20
CA GLN A 551 20.98 -20.09 13.62
C GLN A 551 22.25 -19.46 14.21
N SER A 552 23.43 -19.73 13.67
CA SER A 552 24.72 -19.28 14.22
C SER A 552 25.15 -17.90 13.72
N VAL A 553 25.05 -17.62 12.42
CA VAL A 553 25.47 -16.33 11.83
C VAL A 553 24.26 -15.59 11.25
N PRO A 554 23.81 -14.48 11.87
CA PRO A 554 22.74 -13.65 11.34
C PRO A 554 23.09 -13.00 10.00
N LEU A 555 22.12 -12.98 9.08
CA LEU A 555 22.18 -12.24 7.82
C LEU A 555 20.94 -11.34 7.69
N ASP A 556 20.93 -10.46 6.68
CA ASP A 556 19.70 -9.74 6.32
C ASP A 556 18.59 -10.72 5.89
N ARG A 557 17.37 -10.48 6.38
CA ARG A 557 16.20 -11.35 6.16
C ARG A 557 15.85 -11.51 4.69
N LYS A 558 16.03 -10.49 3.84
CA LYS A 558 15.71 -10.60 2.40
C LYS A 558 16.78 -11.41 1.68
N HIS A 559 18.04 -11.25 2.06
CA HIS A 559 19.14 -12.05 1.52
C HIS A 559 19.03 -13.53 1.94
N GLU A 560 18.74 -13.78 3.22
CA GLU A 560 18.49 -15.12 3.74
C GLU A 560 17.29 -15.82 3.06
N GLN A 561 16.18 -15.11 2.85
CA GLN A 561 15.02 -15.66 2.11
C GLN A 561 15.41 -16.07 0.68
N LYS A 562 16.14 -15.24 -0.06
CA LYS A 562 16.61 -15.59 -1.43
C LYS A 562 17.49 -16.83 -1.45
N LEU A 563 18.42 -16.93 -0.49
CA LEU A 563 19.29 -18.10 -0.35
C LEU A 563 18.49 -19.36 0.03
N TRP A 564 17.48 -19.23 0.88
CA TRP A 564 16.60 -20.33 1.27
C TRP A 564 15.70 -20.82 0.13
N ASP A 565 15.15 -19.90 -0.67
CA ASP A 565 14.34 -20.24 -1.85
C ASP A 565 15.22 -20.94 -2.91
N ALA A 566 16.45 -20.46 -3.12
CA ALA A 566 17.44 -21.10 -4.00
C ALA A 566 17.85 -22.50 -3.50
N PHE A 567 17.98 -22.69 -2.19
CA PHE A 567 18.26 -23.97 -1.55
C PHE A 567 17.10 -24.97 -1.68
N ARG A 568 15.86 -24.50 -1.46
CA ARG A 568 14.65 -25.33 -1.51
C ARG A 568 14.29 -25.78 -2.91
N LYS A 569 14.34 -24.87 -3.90
CA LYS A 569 13.90 -25.10 -5.27
C LYS A 569 14.32 -26.48 -5.86
N PRO A 570 15.61 -26.88 -5.89
CA PRO A 570 16.01 -28.16 -6.48
C PRO A 570 15.51 -29.38 -5.69
N ILE A 571 15.26 -29.24 -4.39
CA ILE A 571 14.71 -30.29 -3.53
C ILE A 571 13.20 -30.43 -3.80
N ASP A 572 12.47 -29.32 -3.84
CA ASP A 572 11.03 -29.30 -4.10
C ASP A 572 10.73 -29.82 -5.53
N GLU A 573 11.53 -29.44 -6.54
CA GLU A 573 11.46 -30.00 -7.89
C GLU A 573 11.68 -31.52 -7.94
N ALA A 574 12.57 -32.06 -7.09
CA ALA A 574 12.81 -33.50 -6.99
C ALA A 574 11.67 -34.25 -6.28
N PHE A 575 11.05 -33.66 -5.25
CA PHE A 575 9.83 -34.20 -4.66
C PHE A 575 8.65 -34.15 -5.63
N ASN A 576 8.50 -33.07 -6.40
CA ASN A 576 7.44 -32.93 -7.40
C ASN A 576 7.55 -33.97 -8.51
N ARG A 577 8.76 -34.24 -9.03
CA ARG A 577 8.98 -35.35 -9.97
C ARG A 577 8.54 -36.70 -9.38
N LYS A 578 8.99 -37.00 -8.15
CA LYS A 578 8.62 -38.25 -7.45
C LYS A 578 7.10 -38.39 -7.20
N THR A 579 6.38 -37.29 -7.05
CA THR A 579 4.91 -37.29 -6.95
C THR A 579 4.27 -37.52 -8.32
N ALA A 580 4.70 -36.81 -9.36
CA ALA A 580 4.20 -36.99 -10.73
C ALA A 580 4.42 -38.42 -11.26
N ASP A 581 5.56 -39.04 -10.94
CA ASP A 581 5.84 -40.43 -11.33
C ASP A 581 4.93 -41.44 -10.60
N ARG A 582 4.52 -41.14 -9.36
CA ARG A 582 3.51 -41.93 -8.64
C ARG A 582 2.10 -41.74 -9.20
N GLU A 583 1.75 -40.52 -9.61
CA GLU A 583 0.45 -40.22 -10.23
C GLU A 583 0.31 -40.91 -11.60
N LYS A 584 1.38 -40.94 -12.41
CA LYS A 584 1.42 -41.74 -13.66
C LYS A 584 1.17 -43.22 -13.38
N ALA A 585 1.93 -43.82 -12.45
CA ALA A 585 1.76 -45.23 -12.08
C ALA A 585 0.34 -45.55 -11.53
N ALA A 586 -0.28 -44.61 -10.81
CA ALA A 586 -1.67 -44.76 -10.36
C ALA A 586 -2.69 -44.62 -11.52
N GLY A 587 -2.44 -43.73 -12.48
CA GLY A 587 -3.28 -43.55 -13.68
C GLY A 587 -3.29 -44.79 -14.59
N GLU A 588 -2.13 -45.40 -14.81
CA GLU A 588 -1.99 -46.66 -15.57
C GLU A 588 -2.79 -47.81 -14.93
N MET A 589 -2.80 -47.88 -13.59
CA MET A 589 -3.57 -48.88 -12.84
C MET A 589 -5.10 -48.68 -12.99
N SER A 590 -5.57 -47.43 -12.98
CA SER A 590 -7.00 -47.08 -13.16
C SER A 590 -7.55 -47.45 -14.55
N ALA A 591 -6.73 -47.35 -15.59
CA ALA A 591 -7.12 -47.74 -16.95
C ALA A 591 -7.42 -49.25 -17.06
N HIS A 592 -6.68 -50.08 -16.33
CA HIS A 592 -6.93 -51.53 -16.28
C HIS A 592 -8.24 -51.88 -15.57
N ASP A 593 -8.49 -51.28 -14.40
CA ASP A 593 -9.71 -51.50 -13.62
C ASP A 593 -10.97 -51.21 -14.44
N ARG A 594 -10.93 -50.15 -15.27
CA ARG A 594 -12.04 -49.80 -16.16
C ARG A 594 -12.31 -50.86 -17.22
N ALA A 595 -11.26 -51.41 -17.85
CA ALA A 595 -11.42 -52.45 -18.88
C ALA A 595 -12.08 -53.72 -18.33
N VAL A 596 -11.76 -54.12 -17.09
CA VAL A 596 -12.39 -55.28 -16.45
C VAL A 596 -13.83 -54.98 -15.99
N LEU A 597 -14.12 -53.77 -15.51
CA LEU A 597 -15.49 -53.33 -15.18
C LEU A 597 -16.43 -53.30 -16.38
N ASP A 598 -15.94 -52.90 -17.56
CA ASP A 598 -16.78 -52.86 -18.76
C ASP A 598 -16.98 -54.27 -19.34
N ALA A 599 -15.97 -55.15 -19.23
CA ALA A 599 -16.11 -56.56 -19.61
C ALA A 599 -17.02 -57.37 -18.67
N SER A 600 -17.06 -57.07 -17.36
CA SER A 600 -17.95 -57.78 -16.43
C SER A 600 -19.42 -57.45 -16.68
N LYS A 601 -19.75 -56.20 -17.02
CA LYS A 601 -21.11 -55.79 -17.42
C LYS A 601 -21.59 -56.54 -18.68
N ALA A 602 -20.70 -56.80 -19.63
CA ALA A 602 -21.04 -57.55 -20.83
C ALA A 602 -21.45 -59.01 -20.51
N VAL A 603 -20.85 -59.63 -19.49
CA VAL A 603 -21.26 -60.95 -18.99
C VAL A 603 -22.64 -60.90 -18.33
N GLU A 604 -22.93 -59.86 -17.54
CA GLU A 604 -24.27 -59.68 -16.94
C GLU A 604 -25.36 -59.46 -18.00
N GLN A 605 -25.07 -58.71 -19.05
CA GLN A 605 -25.98 -58.54 -20.20
C GLN A 605 -26.21 -59.86 -20.94
N ALA A 606 -25.16 -60.67 -21.16
CA ALA A 606 -25.29 -61.99 -21.76
C ALA A 606 -26.12 -62.94 -20.90
N ASN A 607 -26.01 -62.88 -19.56
CA ASN A 607 -26.85 -63.67 -18.64
C ASN A 607 -28.34 -63.32 -18.76
N ALA A 608 -28.69 -62.07 -19.05
CA ALA A 608 -30.08 -61.65 -19.25
C ALA A 608 -30.70 -62.20 -20.56
N SER A 609 -29.89 -62.57 -21.55
CA SER A 609 -30.38 -63.11 -22.83
C SER A 609 -30.97 -64.53 -22.74
N GLY A 610 -30.60 -65.30 -21.71
CA GLY A 610 -30.94 -66.71 -21.59
C GLY A 610 -30.22 -67.66 -22.57
N ASP A 611 -29.36 -67.14 -23.47
CA ASP A 611 -28.65 -67.94 -24.46
C ASP A 611 -27.31 -68.47 -23.92
N ALA A 612 -27.21 -69.79 -23.80
CA ALA A 612 -26.01 -70.48 -23.33
C ALA A 612 -24.78 -70.29 -24.24
N GLN A 613 -24.93 -69.90 -25.52
CA GLN A 613 -23.80 -69.55 -26.38
C GLN A 613 -23.30 -68.13 -26.11
N GLN A 614 -24.20 -67.16 -25.98
CA GLN A 614 -23.86 -65.76 -25.67
C GLN A 614 -23.16 -65.62 -24.31
N ILE A 615 -23.65 -66.32 -23.28
CA ILE A 615 -23.01 -66.36 -21.96
C ILE A 615 -21.56 -66.87 -22.07
N ARG A 616 -21.32 -67.95 -22.83
CA ARG A 616 -19.96 -68.49 -23.03
C ARG A 616 -19.04 -67.55 -23.82
N ALA A 617 -19.57 -66.81 -24.80
CA ALA A 617 -18.81 -65.82 -25.55
C ALA A 617 -18.40 -64.62 -24.68
N ALA A 618 -19.33 -64.08 -23.88
CA ALA A 618 -19.04 -62.97 -22.98
C ALA A 618 -18.03 -63.35 -21.88
N LEU A 619 -18.12 -64.58 -21.34
CA LEU A 619 -17.13 -65.11 -20.41
C LEU A 619 -15.71 -65.14 -21.01
N ALA A 620 -15.57 -65.57 -22.27
CA ALA A 620 -14.29 -65.55 -22.97
C ALA A 620 -13.74 -64.12 -23.16
N ALA A 621 -14.61 -63.13 -23.38
CA ALA A 621 -14.22 -61.71 -23.47
C ALA A 621 -13.77 -61.13 -22.12
N LEU A 622 -14.45 -61.46 -21.01
CA LEU A 622 -14.03 -61.10 -19.66
C LEU A 622 -12.67 -61.73 -19.31
N GLU A 623 -12.49 -63.01 -19.62
CA GLU A 623 -11.19 -63.67 -19.46
C GLU A 623 -10.11 -63.04 -20.36
N ALA A 624 -10.44 -62.55 -21.55
CA ALA A 624 -9.50 -61.84 -22.42
C ALA A 624 -9.13 -60.45 -21.88
N ALA A 625 -10.06 -59.70 -21.28
CA ALA A 625 -9.77 -58.42 -20.62
C ALA A 625 -8.82 -58.60 -19.42
N VAL A 626 -9.05 -59.65 -18.62
CA VAL A 626 -8.20 -60.01 -17.48
C VAL A 626 -6.85 -60.58 -17.93
N ARG A 627 -6.81 -61.34 -19.03
CA ARG A 627 -5.57 -61.87 -19.63
C ARG A 627 -4.83 -60.86 -20.51
N GLY A 628 -5.44 -59.75 -20.90
CA GLY A 628 -4.86 -58.73 -21.78
C GLY A 628 -3.57 -58.13 -21.23
N GLN A 629 -3.50 -57.89 -19.92
CA GLN A 629 -2.25 -57.53 -19.24
C GLN A 629 -1.21 -58.66 -19.27
N ARG A 630 -1.63 -59.91 -19.06
CA ARG A 630 -0.74 -61.10 -19.13
C ARG A 630 -0.11 -61.30 -20.52
N ALA A 631 -0.70 -60.73 -21.58
CA ALA A 631 -0.13 -60.70 -22.93
C ALA A 631 0.73 -59.44 -23.17
N ALA A 632 0.33 -58.28 -22.65
CA ALA A 632 1.09 -57.04 -22.74
C ALA A 632 2.42 -57.11 -21.94
N GLU A 633 2.41 -57.60 -20.70
CA GLU A 633 3.62 -57.83 -19.88
C GLU A 633 4.52 -58.94 -20.45
N LYS A 634 3.95 -59.89 -21.22
CA LYS A 634 4.73 -60.92 -21.94
C LYS A 634 5.25 -60.47 -23.31
N ARG A 635 4.95 -59.24 -23.75
CA ARG A 635 5.49 -58.66 -24.98
C ARG A 635 6.49 -57.53 -24.73
N ALA A 636 7.33 -57.74 -23.71
CA ALA A 636 8.71 -57.30 -23.72
C ALA A 636 9.60 -58.55 -23.91
N PRO A 637 10.08 -58.77 -25.14
CA PRO A 637 11.48 -58.46 -25.36
C PRO A 637 11.74 -57.61 -26.62
N ASP A 638 12.75 -56.76 -26.49
CA ASP A 638 13.73 -56.40 -27.51
C ASP A 638 13.22 -56.08 -28.95
N GLN A 639 12.87 -54.80 -29.15
CA GLN A 639 13.12 -54.09 -30.41
C GLN A 639 12.95 -52.57 -30.22
N SER A 640 14.01 -51.94 -29.71
CA SER A 640 14.17 -50.48 -29.75
C SER A 640 15.33 -50.12 -30.68
N THR A 641 15.01 -49.87 -31.96
CA THR A 641 15.90 -49.12 -32.86
C THR A 641 15.04 -48.20 -33.71
N PRO A 642 14.97 -46.89 -33.41
CA PRO A 642 14.25 -45.95 -34.24
C PRO A 642 15.11 -45.60 -35.46
N VAL A 643 14.62 -45.89 -36.67
CA VAL A 643 15.14 -45.24 -37.87
C VAL A 643 14.35 -43.96 -38.07
N SER A 644 14.83 -42.89 -37.43
CA SER A 644 14.58 -41.54 -37.93
C SER A 644 15.49 -41.32 -39.14
N GLN A 645 14.91 -40.96 -40.27
CA GLN A 645 15.61 -40.15 -41.26
C GLN A 645 14.63 -39.23 -41.97
N GLU A 646 14.66 -37.96 -41.53
CA GLU A 646 14.16 -36.85 -42.32
C GLU A 646 15.00 -36.70 -43.60
N ALA A 647 14.36 -36.34 -44.70
CA ALA A 647 14.89 -35.30 -45.58
C ALA A 647 13.75 -34.66 -46.38
N LEU A 648 13.68 -33.33 -46.33
CA LEU A 648 12.85 -32.50 -47.20
C LEU A 648 13.50 -32.38 -48.60
N PRO A 649 12.76 -31.91 -49.63
CA PRO A 649 13.05 -32.23 -51.02
C PRO A 649 13.90 -31.19 -51.74
N GLU A 650 14.55 -31.59 -52.84
CA GLU A 650 14.71 -30.70 -54.00
C GLU A 650 14.76 -31.49 -55.33
N LYS A 651 14.90 -30.77 -56.45
CA LYS A 651 14.28 -31.11 -57.75
C LYS A 651 15.24 -31.47 -58.90
N THR A 652 14.64 -32.16 -59.88
CA THR A 652 14.80 -32.06 -61.36
C THR A 652 16.03 -32.62 -62.10
N ALA A 653 15.69 -33.23 -63.25
CA ALA A 653 16.48 -33.47 -64.47
C ALA A 653 17.64 -34.48 -64.40
N ASP A 654 17.92 -35.30 -65.43
CA ASP A 654 17.15 -35.76 -66.62
C ASP A 654 17.83 -37.08 -67.10
N ASP A 655 17.29 -37.69 -68.17
CA ASP A 655 17.85 -38.71 -69.11
C ASP A 655 19.35 -39.15 -68.98
N ASP A 656 19.76 -40.38 -69.31
CA ASP A 656 19.17 -41.37 -70.23
C ASP A 656 19.74 -42.80 -70.03
N ALA A 657 19.15 -43.77 -70.75
CA ALA A 657 19.79 -44.92 -71.39
C ALA A 657 20.65 -45.96 -70.60
N GLN A 658 19.97 -47.07 -70.25
CA GLN A 658 20.16 -48.37 -70.94
C GLN A 658 21.26 -49.40 -70.49
N ALA A 659 20.75 -50.45 -69.82
CA ALA A 659 20.96 -51.89 -70.07
C ALA A 659 22.22 -52.68 -69.59
N ALA A 660 21.92 -53.97 -69.37
CA ALA A 660 22.78 -55.17 -69.34
C ALA A 660 23.58 -55.51 -68.05
N ALA A 661 23.04 -56.48 -67.31
CA ALA A 661 23.72 -57.39 -66.38
C ALA A 661 24.52 -58.48 -67.18
N PRO A 662 25.09 -59.58 -66.59
CA PRO A 662 25.06 -60.05 -65.19
C PRO A 662 26.37 -60.71 -64.63
N ALA A 663 26.28 -61.30 -63.42
CA ALA A 663 27.01 -62.49 -62.93
C ALA A 663 28.55 -62.36 -62.66
N ASP A 664 29.21 -63.08 -61.73
CA ASP A 664 28.82 -63.93 -60.58
C ASP A 664 30.02 -64.07 -59.60
N ALA A 665 29.81 -64.71 -58.42
CA ALA A 665 30.83 -65.29 -57.51
C ALA A 665 31.85 -64.33 -56.80
N ALA A 666 32.52 -64.70 -55.70
CA ALA A 666 32.20 -65.56 -54.54
C ALA A 666 33.20 -65.27 -53.38
N GLU A 667 32.78 -65.61 -52.15
CA GLU A 667 33.48 -65.76 -50.84
C GLU A 667 35.02 -65.58 -50.69
N ALA A 668 35.49 -65.02 -49.55
CA ALA A 668 35.94 -65.82 -48.37
C ALA A 668 36.71 -65.03 -47.25
N VAL A 669 36.61 -65.55 -45.99
CA VAL A 669 37.51 -65.47 -44.78
C VAL A 669 37.98 -64.10 -44.19
N ALA A 670 37.70 -63.72 -42.92
CA ALA A 670 38.22 -64.15 -41.58
C ALA A 670 39.61 -63.53 -41.19
N SER A 671 40.03 -63.20 -39.94
CA SER A 671 39.52 -63.37 -38.55
C SER A 671 40.30 -62.54 -37.46
N ALA A 672 39.62 -62.06 -36.40
CA ALA A 672 40.08 -61.87 -34.97
C ALA A 672 41.33 -60.98 -34.63
N PRO A 673 41.78 -60.77 -33.35
CA PRO A 673 41.18 -60.89 -31.99
C PRO A 673 41.39 -59.64 -31.03
N LYS A 674 41.04 -59.76 -29.71
CA LYS A 674 41.30 -58.82 -28.57
C LYS A 674 42.31 -59.42 -27.54
N PRO A 675 42.97 -58.61 -26.67
CA PRO A 675 42.94 -58.85 -25.19
C PRO A 675 43.06 -57.56 -24.28
N GLN A 676 42.41 -57.42 -23.10
CA GLN A 676 42.72 -57.78 -21.67
C GLN A 676 43.52 -56.74 -20.80
N ALA A 677 43.62 -56.91 -19.45
CA ALA A 677 43.84 -55.80 -18.47
C ALA A 677 44.58 -56.13 -17.11
N ARG A 678 44.91 -55.09 -16.30
CA ARG A 678 45.45 -55.01 -14.88
C ARG A 678 46.99 -55.18 -14.69
N PRO A 679 47.67 -54.86 -13.53
CA PRO A 679 47.28 -54.29 -12.20
C PRO A 679 48.16 -53.07 -11.68
N VAL A 680 48.60 -53.03 -10.39
CA VAL A 680 48.92 -51.82 -9.53
C VAL A 680 50.33 -51.83 -8.86
N VAL A 681 50.66 -50.80 -8.05
CA VAL A 681 51.75 -50.55 -7.02
C VAL A 681 53.12 -50.04 -7.57
N ALA A 682 54.01 -49.28 -6.88
CA ALA A 682 54.18 -48.82 -5.46
C ALA A 682 55.09 -47.56 -5.28
N VAL A 683 55.46 -47.20 -4.02
CA VAL A 683 56.61 -46.33 -3.55
C VAL A 683 56.44 -44.78 -3.68
N ARG A 684 56.88 -43.87 -2.77
CA ARG A 684 57.23 -43.79 -1.31
C ARG A 684 57.31 -42.30 -0.84
N GLY A 685 57.43 -42.03 0.48
CA GLY A 685 57.91 -40.75 1.06
C GLY A 685 57.66 -40.59 2.57
N ASP A 686 58.68 -40.78 3.41
CA ASP A 686 58.62 -40.65 4.90
C ASP A 686 58.91 -39.21 5.37
N ASP A 687 58.34 -38.77 6.51
CA ASP A 687 59.08 -38.66 7.80
C ASP A 687 58.20 -38.13 8.96
N ARG A 688 58.63 -38.33 10.22
CA ARG A 688 57.82 -38.07 11.45
C ARG A 688 58.67 -37.65 12.66
N PRO A 689 58.25 -36.64 13.45
CA PRO A 689 58.15 -36.83 14.92
C PRO A 689 56.98 -36.05 15.58
N GLY A 690 56.07 -36.69 16.33
CA GLY A 690 56.08 -36.63 17.81
C GLY A 690 54.87 -35.81 18.32
N ALA A 691 54.26 -36.00 19.50
CA ALA A 691 54.51 -36.90 20.63
C ALA A 691 53.19 -37.47 21.22
N ARG A 692 53.28 -38.30 22.27
CA ARG A 692 52.20 -39.12 22.88
C ARG A 692 51.57 -38.43 24.11
N ARG A 693 50.42 -38.92 24.62
CA ARG A 693 50.28 -39.64 25.92
C ARG A 693 48.82 -40.06 26.23
N ASP A 694 48.66 -40.94 27.22
CA ASP A 694 47.57 -41.92 27.38
C ASP A 694 46.49 -41.60 28.46
N VAL A 695 45.25 -42.09 28.24
CA VAL A 695 44.39 -43.03 29.06
C VAL A 695 44.54 -42.95 30.62
N PRO A 696 43.48 -42.94 31.49
CA PRO A 696 42.30 -43.85 31.43
C PRO A 696 40.91 -43.35 31.92
N ALA A 697 39.89 -44.21 31.77
CA ALA A 697 38.60 -44.19 32.51
C ALA A 697 38.71 -45.12 33.77
N PRO A 698 37.76 -45.19 34.75
CA PRO A 698 36.40 -45.76 34.52
C PRO A 698 35.27 -45.29 35.50
N ALA A 699 34.07 -45.91 35.38
CA ALA A 699 33.13 -46.36 36.43
C ALA A 699 32.79 -45.49 37.68
N SER A 700 31.58 -45.46 38.26
CA SER A 700 30.26 -46.06 37.99
C SER A 700 29.22 -45.54 39.00
N THR A 701 27.93 -45.92 38.87
CA THR A 701 26.95 -46.07 39.99
C THR A 701 26.41 -44.77 40.63
N ARG A 702 25.14 -44.56 41.06
CA ARG A 702 23.77 -45.10 40.85
C ARG A 702 22.89 -44.45 41.94
N GLY A 703 21.71 -43.93 41.61
CA GLY A 703 20.68 -43.49 42.59
C GLY A 703 20.38 -41.99 42.55
N GLY A 704 19.12 -41.52 42.59
CA GLY A 704 17.86 -42.27 42.73
C GLY A 704 16.59 -41.52 42.26
N ARG A 705 15.52 -42.32 42.11
CA ARG A 705 14.09 -42.03 41.85
C ARG A 705 13.42 -41.26 43.05
N PRO A 706 12.08 -40.95 43.09
CA PRO A 706 10.92 -41.45 42.31
C PRO A 706 9.77 -40.47 41.92
N GLY A 707 8.83 -40.97 41.10
CA GLY A 707 7.48 -40.39 40.85
C GLY A 707 7.31 -39.86 39.42
N GLU A 708 6.31 -40.24 38.62
CA GLU A 708 4.97 -40.78 38.93
C GLU A 708 4.55 -41.97 38.02
N ARG A 709 3.38 -42.56 38.29
CA ARG A 709 2.83 -43.84 37.75
C ARG A 709 2.12 -43.55 36.40
N ASP A 710 2.09 -44.37 35.35
CA ASP A 710 2.20 -45.83 35.13
C ASP A 710 1.00 -46.68 35.63
N ARG A 711 0.04 -46.97 34.72
CA ARG A 711 -0.33 -48.35 34.27
C ARG A 711 -1.70 -48.47 33.59
N ARG A 712 -1.71 -49.13 32.41
CA ARG A 712 -2.51 -50.35 32.19
C ARG A 712 -1.93 -51.21 31.05
N ASP A 713 -1.29 -52.29 31.47
CA ASP A 713 -1.21 -53.67 30.91
C ASP A 713 -1.55 -53.89 29.41
N ALA A 714 -0.74 -54.48 28.52
CA ALA A 714 0.22 -55.62 28.57
C ALA A 714 -0.35 -56.99 28.12
N ARG A 715 0.13 -57.47 26.94
CA ARG A 715 0.28 -58.86 26.40
C ARG A 715 0.80 -58.71 24.95
N GLY A 716 1.79 -59.45 24.42
CA GLY A 716 2.71 -60.42 25.02
C GLY A 716 3.02 -61.61 24.08
N SER A 717 4.05 -61.50 23.22
CA SER A 717 4.86 -62.56 22.56
C SER A 717 5.89 -61.84 21.65
N ARG A 718 7.22 -62.04 21.69
CA ARG A 718 8.09 -63.23 21.82
C ARG A 718 8.19 -64.03 20.52
N ASP A 719 9.26 -63.84 19.75
CA ASP A 719 10.40 -64.78 19.66
C ASP A 719 11.53 -64.22 18.77
N GLY A 720 12.68 -64.89 18.75
CA GLY A 720 13.81 -64.55 17.89
C GLY A 720 14.71 -65.76 17.60
N THR A 721 15.73 -65.50 16.77
CA THR A 721 16.87 -66.37 16.43
C THR A 721 16.66 -67.59 15.49
N ASP A 722 17.52 -67.60 14.47
CA ASP A 722 18.20 -68.73 13.81
C ASP A 722 17.51 -69.71 12.84
N ARG A 723 18.17 -69.78 11.66
CA ARG A 723 18.54 -70.99 10.89
C ARG A 723 17.42 -71.88 10.34
N ALA A 724 17.08 -71.68 9.07
CA ALA A 724 16.78 -72.77 8.13
C ALA A 724 17.03 -72.39 6.67
N GLY A 725 18.09 -72.96 6.06
CA GLY A 725 18.02 -73.33 4.65
C GLY A 725 17.36 -74.71 4.52
N ARG A 726 17.04 -75.13 3.28
CA ARG A 726 16.33 -76.39 2.92
C ARG A 726 14.83 -76.40 3.27
N PHE A 727 13.99 -75.98 2.32
CA PHE A 727 12.93 -76.82 1.73
C PHE A 727 12.25 -76.10 0.53
N GLY A 728 12.28 -76.76 -0.63
CA GLY A 728 11.31 -76.63 -1.74
C GLY A 728 10.99 -75.24 -2.30
N GLU A 729 11.47 -74.96 -3.52
CA GLU A 729 10.84 -73.97 -4.40
C GLU A 729 9.34 -74.28 -4.55
N ARG A 730 8.50 -73.35 -4.12
CA ARG A 730 7.14 -73.22 -4.61
C ARG A 730 7.14 -71.99 -5.51
N PRO A 731 6.81 -72.09 -6.82
CA PRO A 731 6.81 -70.93 -7.69
C PRO A 731 5.89 -69.86 -7.11
N VAL A 732 6.44 -68.69 -6.81
CA VAL A 732 5.62 -67.51 -6.57
C VAL A 732 5.03 -67.14 -7.92
N GLU A 733 3.82 -67.63 -8.20
CA GLU A 733 3.06 -67.14 -9.33
C GLU A 733 2.97 -65.62 -9.21
N GLN A 734 3.52 -64.92 -10.20
CA GLN A 734 3.29 -63.49 -10.38
C GLN A 734 1.79 -63.29 -10.59
N ARG A 735 1.08 -63.04 -9.49
CA ARG A 735 -0.24 -62.41 -9.52
C ARG A 735 -0.01 -61.03 -10.12
N GLY A 736 -0.66 -60.77 -11.25
CA GLY A 736 -0.61 -59.48 -11.92
C GLY A 736 -1.17 -58.36 -11.04
N PRO A 737 -1.22 -57.12 -11.58
CA PRO A 737 -1.78 -55.97 -10.88
C PRO A 737 -3.10 -56.31 -10.21
N ARG A 738 -3.23 -55.94 -8.92
CA ARG A 738 -4.48 -56.17 -8.20
C ARG A 738 -5.53 -55.24 -8.78
N LEU A 739 -6.56 -55.84 -9.39
CA LEU A 739 -7.80 -55.15 -9.70
C LEU A 739 -8.29 -54.39 -8.47
N GLY A 740 -8.69 -53.13 -8.67
CA GLY A 740 -9.37 -52.35 -7.66
C GLY A 740 -10.64 -53.07 -7.17
N ASP A 741 -10.97 -52.89 -5.90
CA ASP A 741 -12.04 -53.61 -5.20
C ASP A 741 -13.38 -53.67 -5.97
N ALA A 742 -13.73 -52.60 -6.69
CA ALA A 742 -14.94 -52.54 -7.51
C ALA A 742 -14.85 -53.45 -8.75
N ALA A 743 -13.73 -53.43 -9.48
CA ALA A 743 -13.50 -54.26 -10.65
C ALA A 743 -13.42 -55.75 -10.29
N PHE A 744 -12.75 -56.07 -9.16
CA PHE A 744 -12.66 -57.43 -8.65
C PHE A 744 -14.03 -58.01 -8.25
N ARG A 745 -14.87 -57.23 -7.54
CA ARG A 745 -16.23 -57.67 -7.16
C ARG A 745 -17.11 -57.88 -8.39
N ALA A 746 -17.15 -56.90 -9.30
CA ALA A 746 -17.95 -57.01 -10.53
C ALA A 746 -17.53 -58.20 -11.40
N GLN A 747 -16.22 -58.47 -11.52
CA GLN A 747 -15.71 -59.67 -12.20
C GLN A 747 -16.25 -60.95 -11.55
N ARG A 748 -16.14 -61.09 -10.22
CA ARG A 748 -16.56 -62.30 -9.50
C ARG A 748 -18.07 -62.51 -9.59
N ASP A 749 -18.84 -61.47 -9.31
CA ASP A 749 -20.30 -61.57 -9.21
C ASP A 749 -20.90 -61.89 -10.60
N ALA A 750 -20.32 -61.33 -11.68
CA ALA A 750 -20.68 -61.70 -13.06
C ALA A 750 -20.35 -63.15 -13.43
N LEU A 751 -19.21 -63.69 -12.97
CA LEU A 751 -18.82 -65.10 -13.15
C LEU A 751 -19.79 -66.05 -12.42
N ASP A 752 -20.14 -65.74 -11.17
CA ASP A 752 -21.05 -66.55 -10.35
C ASP A 752 -22.46 -66.58 -10.95
N HIS A 753 -22.98 -65.43 -11.40
CA HIS A 753 -24.25 -65.34 -12.12
C HIS A 753 -24.26 -66.17 -13.42
N ALA A 754 -23.17 -66.13 -14.20
CA ALA A 754 -23.07 -66.88 -15.46
C ALA A 754 -23.06 -68.39 -15.24
N GLN A 755 -22.34 -68.87 -14.22
CA GLN A 755 -22.36 -70.29 -13.86
C GLN A 755 -23.75 -70.75 -13.37
N ALA A 756 -24.45 -69.92 -12.61
CA ALA A 756 -25.81 -70.23 -12.14
C ALA A 756 -26.81 -70.33 -13.31
N ALA A 757 -26.74 -69.39 -14.26
CA ALA A 757 -27.58 -69.40 -15.47
C ALA A 757 -27.36 -70.67 -16.32
N LEU A 758 -26.10 -71.03 -16.61
CA LEU A 758 -25.77 -72.25 -17.37
C LEU A 758 -26.25 -73.53 -16.68
N ARG A 759 -26.11 -73.64 -15.35
CA ARG A 759 -26.63 -74.79 -14.58
C ARG A 759 -28.16 -74.89 -14.65
N LYS A 760 -28.88 -73.76 -14.62
CA LYS A 760 -30.35 -73.74 -14.71
C LYS A 760 -30.84 -74.24 -16.08
N LEU A 761 -30.24 -73.74 -17.16
CA LEU A 761 -30.59 -74.14 -18.53
C LEU A 761 -30.35 -75.63 -18.76
N ALA A 762 -29.22 -76.17 -18.29
CA ALA A 762 -28.94 -77.61 -18.38
C ALA A 762 -29.94 -78.48 -17.61
N ALA A 763 -30.36 -78.03 -16.41
CA ALA A 763 -31.34 -78.76 -15.59
C ALA A 763 -32.76 -78.79 -16.20
N GLN A 764 -33.13 -77.78 -17.00
CA GLN A 764 -34.41 -77.76 -17.73
C GLN A 764 -34.42 -78.78 -18.86
N ALA A 765 -33.40 -78.77 -19.73
CA ALA A 765 -33.26 -79.70 -20.85
C ALA A 765 -33.27 -81.19 -20.41
N HIS A 766 -32.58 -81.54 -19.33
CA HIS A 766 -32.61 -82.91 -18.79
C HIS A 766 -33.98 -83.33 -18.22
N GLY A 767 -34.80 -82.37 -17.76
CA GLY A 767 -36.15 -82.63 -17.28
C GLY A 767 -37.08 -83.05 -18.43
N GLU A 768 -37.01 -82.34 -19.54
CA GLU A 768 -37.79 -82.57 -20.77
C GLU A 768 -37.46 -83.95 -21.38
N ALA A 769 -36.17 -84.28 -21.47
CA ALA A 769 -35.72 -85.60 -21.95
C ALA A 769 -36.32 -86.78 -21.17
N LEU A 770 -36.36 -86.70 -19.83
CA LEU A 770 -36.95 -87.74 -18.99
C LEU A 770 -38.46 -87.92 -19.21
N THR A 771 -39.19 -86.85 -19.48
CA THR A 771 -40.64 -86.94 -19.77
C THR A 771 -40.91 -87.63 -21.11
N HIS A 772 -40.11 -87.35 -22.14
CA HIS A 772 -40.21 -88.03 -23.44
C HIS A 772 -39.87 -89.53 -23.36
N LEU A 773 -38.87 -89.93 -22.55
CA LEU A 773 -38.51 -91.34 -22.35
C LEU A 773 -39.66 -92.17 -21.77
N LEU A 774 -40.43 -91.62 -20.82
CA LEU A 774 -41.55 -92.32 -20.19
C LEU A 774 -42.75 -92.45 -21.13
N ALA A 775 -43.05 -91.39 -21.90
CA ALA A 775 -44.09 -91.42 -22.93
C ALA A 775 -43.80 -92.49 -24.00
N ALA A 776 -42.54 -92.64 -24.41
CA ALA A 776 -42.11 -93.69 -25.33
C ALA A 776 -42.35 -95.11 -24.77
N TRP A 777 -42.11 -95.33 -23.47
CA TRP A 777 -42.34 -96.64 -22.83
C TRP A 777 -43.84 -96.99 -22.74
N GLU A 778 -44.67 -96.02 -22.34
CA GLU A 778 -46.13 -96.19 -22.20
C GLU A 778 -46.81 -96.44 -23.55
N THR A 779 -46.43 -95.69 -24.59
CA THR A 779 -47.01 -95.81 -25.93
C THR A 779 -46.40 -96.93 -26.78
N ARG A 780 -45.31 -97.56 -26.32
CA ARG A 780 -44.47 -98.50 -27.09
C ARG A 780 -43.82 -97.90 -28.35
N ASP A 781 -43.77 -96.58 -28.44
CA ASP A 781 -43.19 -95.87 -29.57
C ASP A 781 -41.70 -95.57 -29.35
N ALA A 782 -40.83 -96.37 -29.95
CA ALA A 782 -39.39 -96.16 -29.91
C ALA A 782 -38.92 -94.87 -30.62
N ALA A 783 -39.76 -94.23 -31.46
CA ALA A 783 -39.44 -92.95 -32.10
C ALA A 783 -39.47 -91.77 -31.11
N GLN A 784 -40.26 -91.87 -30.03
CA GLN A 784 -40.37 -90.82 -28.99
C GLN A 784 -39.21 -90.81 -27.99
N LEU A 785 -38.29 -91.78 -28.05
CA LEU A 785 -37.11 -91.79 -27.19
C LEU A 785 -36.17 -90.62 -27.53
N PRO A 786 -35.71 -89.81 -26.56
CA PRO A 786 -34.78 -88.71 -26.83
C PRO A 786 -33.47 -89.16 -27.49
N PRO A 787 -32.74 -88.24 -28.15
CA PRO A 787 -31.36 -88.46 -28.54
C PRO A 787 -30.47 -88.64 -27.30
N ALA A 788 -29.39 -89.42 -27.44
CA ALA A 788 -28.47 -89.73 -26.34
C ALA A 788 -27.86 -88.47 -25.67
N GLN A 789 -27.71 -87.37 -26.42
CA GLN A 789 -27.12 -86.13 -25.92
C GLN A 789 -28.03 -85.37 -24.93
N GLU A 790 -29.35 -85.55 -24.99
CA GLU A 790 -30.31 -84.95 -24.06
C GLU A 790 -30.50 -85.81 -22.79
N LEU A 791 -30.34 -87.13 -22.92
CA LEU A 791 -30.30 -88.08 -21.80
C LEU A 791 -29.03 -87.94 -20.93
N GLY A 792 -28.05 -87.16 -21.38
CA GLY A 792 -26.83 -86.88 -20.63
C GLY A 792 -25.70 -87.90 -20.86
N GLY A 793 -24.50 -87.54 -20.41
CA GLY A 793 -23.25 -88.25 -20.76
C GLY A 793 -23.15 -89.70 -20.31
N GLN A 794 -24.01 -90.16 -19.39
CA GLN A 794 -24.05 -91.55 -18.93
C GLN A 794 -24.73 -92.51 -19.92
N VAL A 795 -25.49 -91.99 -20.89
CA VAL A 795 -26.22 -92.80 -21.88
C VAL A 795 -25.51 -92.73 -23.23
N SER A 796 -24.79 -93.79 -23.59
CA SER A 796 -24.24 -93.92 -24.94
C SER A 796 -25.35 -94.14 -25.99
N SER A 797 -25.02 -93.87 -27.26
CA SER A 797 -25.89 -94.21 -28.39
C SER A 797 -26.26 -95.70 -28.43
N SER A 798 -25.36 -96.59 -28.01
CA SER A 798 -25.59 -98.05 -27.90
C SER A 798 -26.51 -98.44 -26.75
N VAL A 799 -26.50 -97.72 -25.62
CA VAL A 799 -27.48 -97.91 -24.54
C VAL A 799 -28.85 -97.43 -25.02
N ARG A 800 -28.92 -96.25 -25.67
CA ARG A 800 -30.18 -95.71 -26.24
C ARG A 800 -30.79 -96.65 -27.29
N SER A 801 -29.98 -97.31 -28.14
CA SER A 801 -30.50 -98.32 -29.08
C SER A 801 -31.00 -99.58 -28.38
N THR A 802 -30.33 -100.01 -27.29
CA THR A 802 -30.80 -101.13 -26.46
C THR A 802 -32.14 -100.83 -25.80
N TRP A 803 -32.33 -99.59 -25.32
CA TRP A 803 -33.61 -99.11 -24.78
C TRP A 803 -34.70 -99.03 -25.84
N ALA A 804 -34.38 -98.56 -27.06
CA ALA A 804 -35.31 -98.55 -28.19
C ALA A 804 -35.77 -99.97 -28.59
N GLN A 805 -34.86 -100.95 -28.56
CA GLN A 805 -35.19 -102.35 -28.79
C GLN A 805 -36.09 -102.93 -27.67
N ALA A 806 -35.82 -102.59 -26.40
CA ALA A 806 -36.65 -103.03 -25.28
C ALA A 806 -38.07 -102.43 -25.29
N VAL A 807 -38.21 -101.15 -25.66
CA VAL A 807 -39.52 -100.51 -25.81
C VAL A 807 -40.34 -101.15 -26.93
N SER A 808 -39.71 -101.46 -28.07
CA SER A 808 -40.39 -102.01 -29.26
C SER A 808 -40.69 -103.51 -29.22
N SER A 809 -40.12 -104.28 -28.29
CA SER A 809 -40.47 -105.70 -28.09
C SER A 809 -41.81 -105.88 -27.34
N SER A 810 -42.51 -106.98 -27.62
CA SER A 810 -43.73 -107.36 -26.89
C SER A 810 -43.45 -107.55 -25.39
N PRO A 811 -44.32 -107.07 -24.49
CA PRO A 811 -44.04 -107.03 -23.06
C PRO A 811 -43.95 -108.43 -22.44
N ALA A 812 -42.83 -108.74 -21.78
CA ALA A 812 -42.59 -110.03 -21.15
C ALA A 812 -41.70 -109.89 -19.90
N GLY A 813 -41.95 -110.73 -18.89
CA GLY A 813 -41.22 -110.74 -17.62
C GLY A 813 -41.78 -109.78 -16.55
N ASP A 814 -41.21 -109.88 -15.34
CA ASP A 814 -41.51 -109.03 -14.20
C ASP A 814 -40.43 -107.96 -14.01
N ALA A 815 -40.84 -106.70 -13.79
CA ALA A 815 -39.94 -105.58 -13.54
C ALA A 815 -39.52 -105.43 -12.06
N SER A 816 -40.14 -106.16 -11.13
CA SER A 816 -39.98 -105.93 -9.69
C SER A 816 -38.52 -105.91 -9.22
N GLU A 817 -37.71 -106.91 -9.60
CA GLU A 817 -36.28 -106.96 -9.26
C GLU A 817 -35.49 -105.84 -9.94
N ALA A 818 -35.73 -105.59 -11.23
CA ALA A 818 -35.00 -104.57 -12.00
C ALA A 818 -35.26 -103.15 -11.45
N LEU A 819 -36.50 -102.83 -11.06
CA LEU A 819 -36.84 -101.58 -10.38
C LEU A 819 -36.12 -101.45 -9.03
N LEU A 820 -36.08 -102.51 -8.22
CA LEU A 820 -35.36 -102.52 -6.95
C LEU A 820 -33.84 -102.32 -7.14
N ARG A 821 -33.25 -102.92 -8.17
CA ARG A 821 -31.85 -102.70 -8.56
C ARG A 821 -31.62 -101.24 -8.97
N LEU A 822 -32.51 -100.64 -9.76
CA LEU A 822 -32.43 -99.23 -10.14
C LEU A 822 -32.56 -98.28 -8.95
N GLU A 823 -33.50 -98.51 -8.03
CA GLU A 823 -33.67 -97.71 -6.81
C GLU A 823 -32.48 -97.86 -5.84
N MET A 824 -31.79 -99.00 -5.88
CA MET A 824 -30.50 -99.20 -5.19
C MET A 824 -29.36 -98.42 -5.86
N ALA A 825 -29.21 -98.47 -7.19
CA ALA A 825 -28.19 -97.72 -7.92
C ALA A 825 -28.39 -96.20 -7.82
N ALA A 826 -29.64 -95.76 -7.87
CA ALA A 826 -30.07 -94.38 -7.74
C ALA A 826 -29.96 -93.83 -6.30
N GLU A 827 -29.86 -94.73 -5.31
CA GLU A 827 -29.95 -94.42 -3.86
C GLU A 827 -31.27 -93.73 -3.48
N VAL A 828 -32.34 -94.07 -4.19
CA VAL A 828 -33.68 -93.49 -4.04
C VAL A 828 -34.49 -94.27 -2.99
N PRO A 829 -35.37 -93.60 -2.22
CA PRO A 829 -36.28 -94.27 -1.28
C PRO A 829 -37.22 -95.24 -2.01
N THR A 830 -37.21 -96.50 -1.59
CA THR A 830 -38.18 -97.52 -2.05
C THR A 830 -39.51 -97.39 -1.29
N PRO A 831 -40.66 -97.61 -1.94
CA PRO A 831 -41.96 -97.69 -1.28
C PRO A 831 -41.98 -98.72 -0.13
N ALA A 832 -42.77 -98.44 0.91
CA ALA A 832 -42.77 -99.22 2.15
C ALA A 832 -43.03 -100.72 1.93
N ASP A 833 -44.00 -101.05 1.08
CA ASP A 833 -44.42 -102.42 0.75
C ASP A 833 -43.30 -103.24 0.08
N GLN A 834 -42.34 -102.55 -0.56
CA GLN A 834 -41.23 -103.14 -1.29
C GLN A 834 -39.92 -103.18 -0.47
N LEU A 835 -39.91 -102.63 0.76
CA LEU A 835 -38.74 -102.68 1.65
C LEU A 835 -38.31 -104.12 2.03
N PRO A 836 -39.22 -105.09 2.29
CA PRO A 836 -38.82 -106.48 2.53
C PRO A 836 -38.11 -107.09 1.31
N ALA A 837 -38.65 -106.85 0.11
CA ALA A 837 -38.06 -107.32 -1.15
C ALA A 837 -36.67 -106.67 -1.40
N ARG A 838 -36.51 -105.36 -1.17
CA ARG A 838 -35.20 -104.68 -1.25
C ARG A 838 -34.17 -105.31 -0.31
N ARG A 839 -34.54 -105.59 0.95
CA ARG A 839 -33.64 -106.21 1.94
C ARG A 839 -33.26 -107.63 1.54
N ALA A 840 -34.21 -108.42 1.04
CA ALA A 840 -33.94 -109.76 0.53
C ALA A 840 -32.96 -109.72 -0.67
N LEU A 841 -33.18 -108.80 -1.62
CA LEU A 841 -32.29 -108.60 -2.76
C LEU A 841 -30.89 -108.13 -2.34
N GLN A 842 -30.78 -107.21 -1.37
CA GLN A 842 -29.50 -106.79 -0.80
C GLN A 842 -28.72 -107.97 -0.19
N LEU A 843 -29.39 -108.86 0.54
CA LEU A 843 -28.77 -110.08 1.08
C LEU A 843 -28.35 -111.05 -0.03
N GLN A 844 -29.15 -111.23 -1.08
CA GLN A 844 -28.79 -112.05 -2.25
C GLN A 844 -27.55 -111.51 -2.97
N LEU A 845 -27.44 -110.19 -3.17
CA LEU A 845 -26.28 -109.56 -3.80
C LEU A 845 -25.01 -109.62 -2.95
N LEU A 846 -25.15 -109.72 -1.62
CA LEU A 846 -24.01 -109.96 -0.72
C LEU A 846 -23.54 -111.43 -0.71
N THR A 847 -24.41 -112.41 -1.00
CA THR A 847 -24.02 -113.83 -1.03
C THR A 847 -23.43 -114.27 -2.37
N ARG A 848 -23.75 -113.59 -3.47
CA ARG A 848 -23.22 -113.92 -4.81
C ARG A 848 -21.89 -113.23 -5.10
N ARG A 849 -20.80 -113.97 -4.85
CA ARG A 849 -19.44 -113.53 -5.16
C ARG A 849 -19.26 -113.39 -6.69
N ASN A 850 -18.94 -112.17 -7.14
CA ASN A 850 -18.70 -111.73 -8.53
C ASN A 850 -19.92 -111.29 -9.38
N ASP A 851 -21.14 -111.19 -8.83
CA ASP A 851 -22.26 -110.57 -9.59
C ASP A 851 -22.04 -109.04 -9.72
N PRO A 852 -22.33 -108.42 -10.88
CA PRO A 852 -22.14 -106.98 -11.08
C PRO A 852 -23.13 -106.17 -10.23
N GLN A 853 -22.60 -105.12 -9.59
CA GLN A 853 -23.42 -104.27 -8.73
C GLN A 853 -24.51 -103.53 -9.53
N PRO A 854 -25.67 -103.21 -8.92
CA PRO A 854 -26.73 -102.44 -9.60
C PRO A 854 -26.24 -101.13 -10.23
N ALA A 855 -25.29 -100.44 -9.58
CA ALA A 855 -24.69 -99.22 -10.12
C ALA A 855 -23.87 -99.42 -11.42
N GLN A 856 -23.44 -100.64 -11.73
CA GLN A 856 -22.73 -100.98 -12.99
C GLN A 856 -23.67 -101.53 -14.07
N THR A 857 -24.85 -102.00 -13.69
CA THR A 857 -25.83 -102.67 -14.57
C THR A 857 -27.11 -101.88 -14.76
N TRP A 858 -27.23 -100.69 -14.17
CA TRP A 858 -28.45 -99.87 -14.21
C TRP A 858 -28.95 -99.59 -15.62
N THR A 859 -28.07 -99.46 -16.64
CA THR A 859 -28.50 -99.28 -18.03
C THR A 859 -29.19 -100.52 -18.60
N GLN A 860 -28.77 -101.71 -18.18
CA GLN A 860 -29.36 -103.00 -18.55
C GLN A 860 -30.63 -103.27 -17.74
N ASP A 861 -30.64 -102.93 -16.45
CA ASP A 861 -31.83 -103.03 -15.60
C ASP A 861 -32.92 -102.03 -16.04
N ALA A 862 -32.54 -100.84 -16.53
CA ALA A 862 -33.46 -99.92 -17.19
C ALA A 862 -34.02 -100.49 -18.49
N ALA A 863 -33.20 -101.19 -19.30
CA ALA A 863 -33.70 -101.90 -20.47
C ALA A 863 -34.69 -103.02 -20.09
N ARG A 864 -34.46 -103.74 -18.99
CA ARG A 864 -35.39 -104.76 -18.47
C ARG A 864 -36.72 -104.18 -18.02
N VAL A 865 -36.71 -103.02 -17.34
CA VAL A 865 -37.95 -102.29 -16.99
C VAL A 865 -38.67 -101.83 -18.26
N LEU A 866 -37.97 -101.28 -19.25
CA LEU A 866 -38.59 -100.88 -20.53
C LEU A 866 -39.21 -102.07 -21.29
N ALA A 867 -38.65 -103.27 -21.16
CA ALA A 867 -39.20 -104.50 -21.75
C ALA A 867 -40.42 -105.06 -21.00
N SER A 868 -40.61 -104.74 -19.71
CA SER A 868 -41.78 -105.18 -18.93
C SER A 868 -43.03 -104.35 -19.31
N PRO A 869 -44.26 -104.84 -19.07
CA PRO A 869 -45.46 -104.01 -19.21
C PRO A 869 -45.39 -102.76 -18.31
N SER A 870 -45.91 -101.64 -18.80
CA SER A 870 -45.87 -100.34 -18.12
C SER A 870 -47.09 -100.13 -17.23
N ASP A 871 -46.87 -99.89 -15.94
CA ASP A 871 -47.90 -99.44 -15.00
C ASP A 871 -47.52 -98.10 -14.35
N ALA A 872 -48.53 -97.36 -13.89
CA ALA A 872 -48.34 -96.00 -13.36
C ALA A 872 -47.51 -95.93 -12.06
N VAL A 873 -47.38 -97.02 -11.29
CA VAL A 873 -46.56 -97.06 -10.07
C VAL A 873 -45.10 -97.32 -10.44
N SER A 874 -44.84 -98.29 -11.32
CA SER A 874 -43.50 -98.55 -11.85
C SER A 874 -42.96 -97.38 -12.66
N ALA A 875 -43.79 -96.70 -13.47
CA ALA A 875 -43.38 -95.50 -14.21
C ALA A 875 -42.85 -94.38 -13.30
N ARG A 876 -43.52 -94.11 -12.17
CA ARG A 876 -43.09 -93.10 -11.20
C ARG A 876 -41.79 -93.50 -10.48
N ARG A 877 -41.67 -94.76 -10.06
CA ARG A 877 -40.45 -95.31 -9.43
C ARG A 877 -39.26 -95.26 -10.38
N PHE A 878 -39.48 -95.68 -11.64
CA PHE A 878 -38.50 -95.66 -12.72
C PHE A 878 -38.04 -94.24 -13.04
N GLN A 879 -38.98 -93.29 -13.17
CA GLN A 879 -38.67 -91.87 -13.34
C GLN A 879 -37.79 -91.32 -12.20
N GLN A 880 -38.12 -91.64 -10.95
CA GLN A 880 -37.39 -91.15 -9.78
C GLN A 880 -35.97 -91.72 -9.73
N ALA A 881 -35.81 -93.01 -10.05
CA ALA A 881 -34.51 -93.66 -10.14
C ALA A 881 -33.66 -93.12 -11.31
N LEU A 882 -34.22 -93.05 -12.53
CA LEU A 882 -33.55 -92.50 -13.71
C LEU A 882 -33.13 -91.03 -13.50
N LYS A 883 -33.98 -90.20 -12.89
CA LYS A 883 -33.65 -88.78 -12.63
C LYS A 883 -32.43 -88.60 -11.75
N ALA A 884 -32.17 -89.53 -10.83
CA ALA A 884 -30.94 -89.54 -10.05
C ALA A 884 -29.77 -90.12 -10.85
N LEU A 885 -29.98 -91.21 -11.60
CA LEU A 885 -28.94 -91.89 -12.38
C LEU A 885 -28.40 -91.07 -13.56
N LEU A 886 -29.24 -90.29 -14.26
CA LEU A 886 -28.82 -89.40 -15.34
C LEU A 886 -28.17 -88.09 -14.84
N LYS A 887 -28.28 -87.80 -13.54
CA LYS A 887 -27.65 -86.65 -12.88
C LYS A 887 -26.29 -86.99 -12.24
N LYS A 888 -26.05 -88.27 -11.94
CA LYS A 888 -24.76 -88.80 -11.46
C LYS A 888 -23.74 -88.87 -12.60
#